data_AF-A0A1L9RID1-F1
#
_entry.id   AF-A0A1L9RID1-F1
#
_cell.length_a   1.000
_cell.length_b   1.000
_cell.length_c   1.000
_cell.angle_alpha   90.00
_cell.angle_beta   90.00
_cell.angle_gamma   90.00
#
_symmetry.space_group_name_H-M   'P 1'
#
loop_
_entity.id
_entity.type
_entity.pdbx_description
1 polymer ?
#
loop_
_entity_poly.entity_id
_entity_poly.type
_entity_poly.pdbx_seq_one_letter_code
_entity_poly.pdbx_strand_id
1 'polypeptide(L)'
;MDSSTKSGLHDRDSLDVLAPPPYSPYADGGLATESADVQANGRIDVDLDSGIARTLARIIDLQQEDQQNPPPEYWQEPAKVEFDIQLNIVIQIVGSRGDVQPFIALGNELQKYGHRIRIATHDVFADFVMESGLEFYPIGGDPKELMAFMVKNPGLIPQMKSLRAGEVQKKRAMMAEILNGCWKSCIEDDPITKAPFVADAIIANPPSFAHIHCAQALSVPVHLMFTMPWTSTRAFPHPLANLRPSNMNRPLANLVSYGVVEWLTWQGLGDVINKWRSSIDLEPISAIEGATLAETLKVPFTYCWSPALVPKPEDWPGHVDVCGFFFREAPSYTPPVELQRFLDSGPPPVYIGFGSIVIEDPQALTNTILHAVSQTGVRAIISRGWSKLGGSQNDNIYYIDDCPHEWLFQHVAAVVHHGGAGTTACGLLNGRPTTIVPFFGDQPFWGDMVARAGAGARPIPYASLNATNLADAIGLGLTPEAQKAAYGISLKMKSESGMRTAVQSFHRNLPLDRMRCSLLPNQAAVWKYTKTKNNLRLSKAAVQILINHDKVDAKHLRPHDIKRIVIENRRWDPVTGILSAATNTGTDMLKSTTDMFYKPYKEYNRGRSPRITGSSSDRSMSLPVRPATADPTALPHANTDPANADPVGIVDSERRNGWLTAGSMMGASLKGLGKFTGTYFRGVVVDIPHAAAEGFRQVPRLYGDQPKEYEPVRNWKTGATVGGKNFVDGMTDGFRGLFTQPIEGARDEGALGAVKGFAKGTIGLATKVPSAGLGLVAYPFHGIAKSIESAVRSKTRKIIVNARLRDGYNLTRMQVTEEEQQYILQRFNTLI
;
A
#
# COMPACT_ATOMS: atom_id res chain seq x y z
N MET A 1 -73.77 -3.30 11.71
CA MET A 1 -73.54 -1.97 12.28
C MET A 1 -72.14 -1.95 12.88
N ASP A 2 -71.08 -1.44 12.25
CA ASP A 2 -70.83 -1.04 10.85
C ASP A 2 -69.27 -1.07 10.70
N SER A 3 -68.69 -1.73 9.69
CA SER A 3 -68.22 -1.14 8.41
C SER A 3 -67.28 0.09 8.54
N SER A 4 -66.24 0.34 7.72
CA SER A 4 -65.38 -0.51 6.86
C SER A 4 -64.25 0.33 6.22
N THR A 5 -63.02 -0.20 6.17
CA THR A 5 -61.97 -0.02 5.10
C THR A 5 -61.48 1.36 4.59
N LYS A 6 -60.14 1.54 4.71
CA LYS A 6 -59.12 1.85 3.66
C LYS A 6 -58.72 3.30 3.25
N SER A 7 -57.44 3.36 2.83
CA SER A 7 -56.65 4.41 2.13
C SER A 7 -56.07 5.54 3.01
N GLY A 8 -54.85 6.05 2.76
CA GLY A 8 -53.77 5.59 1.86
C GLY A 8 -52.91 6.75 1.32
N LEU A 9 -51.57 6.57 1.27
CA LEU A 9 -50.56 7.54 0.80
C LEU A 9 -50.46 8.83 1.66
N HIS A 10 -49.35 9.55 1.81
CA HIS A 10 -47.97 9.45 1.30
C HIS A 10 -47.01 9.82 2.45
N ASP A 11 -45.86 9.17 2.55
CA ASP A 11 -44.60 9.89 2.76
C ASP A 11 -43.53 9.21 1.90
N ARG A 12 -42.96 9.97 0.96
CA ARG A 12 -41.96 9.47 0.00
C ARG A 12 -40.60 9.95 0.44
N ASP A 13 -39.61 9.08 0.33
CA ASP A 13 -38.19 9.40 0.47
C ASP A 13 -37.84 10.69 -0.28
N SER A 14 -37.55 11.75 0.49
CA SER A 14 -36.69 12.82 0.01
C SER A 14 -35.29 12.25 -0.11
N LEU A 15 -34.91 11.84 -1.32
CA LEU A 15 -33.53 11.50 -1.68
C LEU A 15 -32.64 12.74 -1.48
N ASP A 16 -32.15 12.91 -0.27
CA ASP A 16 -31.10 13.87 0.07
C ASP A 16 -29.80 13.42 -0.61
N VAL A 17 -29.60 13.92 -1.83
CA VAL A 17 -28.33 13.86 -2.55
C VAL A 17 -27.33 14.78 -1.82
N LEU A 18 -26.82 14.29 -0.70
CA LEU A 18 -25.82 14.97 0.10
C LEU A 18 -24.52 15.11 -0.71
N ALA A 19 -24.02 16.35 -0.79
CA ALA A 19 -22.77 16.64 -1.48
C ALA A 19 -21.58 15.85 -0.86
N PRO A 20 -20.59 15.45 -1.67
CA PRO A 20 -19.40 14.76 -1.15
C PRO A 20 -18.62 15.64 -0.17
N PRO A 21 -17.88 15.04 0.79
CA PRO A 21 -17.23 15.77 1.88
C PRO A 21 -16.14 16.72 1.36
N PRO A 22 -15.92 17.87 2.03
CA PRO A 22 -14.87 18.81 1.65
C PRO A 22 -13.48 18.27 1.99
N TYR A 23 -12.63 18.11 0.97
CA TYR A 23 -11.25 17.66 1.14
C TYR A 23 -10.30 18.85 1.35
N SER A 24 -9.82 19.03 2.58
CA SER A 24 -8.71 19.94 2.86
C SER A 24 -7.36 19.25 2.55
N PRO A 25 -6.36 19.94 1.95
CA PRO A 25 -5.02 19.39 1.70
C PRO A 25 -4.23 19.05 2.97
N TYR A 26 -4.66 19.60 4.10
CA TYR A 26 -4.23 19.20 5.44
C TYR A 26 -5.48 18.84 6.22
N ALA A 27 -5.49 17.71 6.92
CA ALA A 27 -6.37 17.60 8.07
C ALA A 27 -6.02 18.79 8.99
N ASP A 28 -6.99 19.66 9.27
CA ASP A 28 -6.82 20.65 10.32
C ASP A 28 -6.45 19.89 11.60
N GLY A 29 -5.58 20.44 12.45
CA GLY A 29 -4.97 19.68 13.56
C GLY A 29 -6.01 19.00 14.46
N GLY A 30 -7.21 19.62 14.55
CA GLY A 30 -8.40 19.09 15.22
C GLY A 30 -8.92 17.74 14.68
N LEU A 31 -8.94 17.52 13.36
CA LEU A 31 -9.52 16.31 12.76
C LEU A 31 -8.73 15.04 13.07
N ALA A 32 -7.39 15.16 13.17
CA ALA A 32 -6.56 14.05 13.62
C ALA A 32 -6.76 13.75 15.12
N THR A 33 -6.97 14.79 15.94
CA THR A 33 -7.26 14.63 17.38
C THR A 33 -8.69 14.20 17.71
N GLU A 34 -9.66 14.43 16.82
CA GLU A 34 -11.05 13.95 16.99
C GLU A 34 -11.21 12.47 16.61
N SER A 35 -10.42 11.97 15.66
CA SER A 35 -10.56 10.58 15.17
C SER A 35 -9.87 9.52 16.02
N ALA A 36 -8.90 9.90 16.86
CA ALA A 36 -8.18 8.97 17.71
C ALA A 36 -7.55 9.60 18.96
N ASP A 37 -7.58 8.84 20.06
CA ASP A 37 -6.77 9.06 21.26
C ASP A 37 -5.80 7.88 21.45
N VAL A 38 -4.75 8.04 22.26
CA VAL A 38 -3.64 7.08 22.34
C VAL A 38 -3.46 6.55 23.76
N GLN A 39 -3.68 5.24 23.93
CA GLN A 39 -3.41 4.53 25.19
C GLN A 39 -1.97 3.99 25.26
N ALA A 40 -1.54 3.66 26.49
CA ALA A 40 -0.21 3.13 26.78
C ALA A 40 0.07 1.70 26.24
N ASN A 41 -0.88 1.09 25.53
CA ASN A 41 -0.78 -0.26 24.95
C ASN A 41 -0.48 -0.29 23.44
N GLY A 42 -0.23 0.87 22.85
CA GLY A 42 0.34 1.00 21.51
C GLY A 42 -0.54 0.62 20.34
N ARG A 43 -1.83 0.87 20.53
CA ARG A 43 -2.86 0.78 19.50
C ARG A 43 -3.56 2.13 19.42
N ILE A 44 -4.03 2.46 18.22
CA ILE A 44 -4.82 3.67 17.95
C ILE A 44 -6.24 3.39 18.43
N ASP A 45 -6.80 4.20 19.34
CA ASP A 45 -8.26 4.15 19.56
C ASP A 45 -8.93 4.73 18.32
N VAL A 46 -9.63 3.90 17.55
CA VAL A 46 -10.41 4.35 16.39
C VAL A 46 -11.81 4.72 16.88
N ASP A 47 -12.12 6.02 16.81
CA ASP A 47 -13.50 6.47 16.94
C ASP A 47 -14.23 6.25 15.61
N LEU A 48 -15.06 5.20 15.58
CA LEU A 48 -15.87 4.79 14.44
C LEU A 48 -17.01 5.78 14.15
N ASP A 49 -17.38 6.61 15.12
CA ASP A 49 -18.39 7.66 14.96
C ASP A 49 -17.75 8.98 14.49
N SER A 50 -16.42 9.06 14.34
CA SER A 50 -15.72 10.24 13.79
C SER A 50 -16.06 10.52 12.33
N GLY A 51 -15.90 11.78 11.90
CA GLY A 51 -16.16 12.20 10.52
C GLY A 51 -15.29 11.46 9.49
N ILE A 52 -14.05 11.12 9.84
CA ILE A 52 -13.13 10.34 8.99
C ILE A 52 -13.61 8.90 8.85
N ALA A 53 -13.96 8.23 9.95
CA ALA A 53 -14.45 6.85 9.93
C ALA A 53 -15.76 6.71 9.12
N ARG A 54 -16.70 7.65 9.27
CA ARG A 54 -17.94 7.70 8.46
C ARG A 54 -17.67 7.95 6.97
N THR A 55 -16.68 8.78 6.62
CA THR A 55 -16.29 9.01 5.23
C THR A 55 -15.62 7.77 4.62
N LEU A 56 -14.70 7.13 5.34
CA LEU A 56 -14.05 5.90 4.90
C LEU A 56 -15.07 4.77 4.72
N ALA A 57 -16.01 4.59 5.66
CA ALA A 57 -17.10 3.62 5.53
C ALA A 57 -17.89 3.80 4.22
N ARG A 58 -18.25 5.04 3.87
CA ARG A 58 -18.94 5.34 2.60
C ARG A 58 -18.10 5.02 1.36
N ILE A 59 -16.80 5.33 1.37
CA ILE A 59 -15.89 4.99 0.26
C ILE A 59 -15.77 3.46 0.10
N ILE A 60 -15.64 2.76 1.22
CA ILE A 60 -15.56 1.30 1.30
C ILE A 60 -16.85 0.65 0.81
N ASP A 61 -18.03 1.18 1.14
CA ASP A 61 -19.32 0.69 0.63
C ASP A 61 -19.48 0.94 -0.88
N LEU A 62 -18.99 2.07 -1.40
CA LEU A 62 -18.93 2.36 -2.84
C LEU A 62 -17.93 1.49 -3.63
N GLN A 63 -17.01 0.80 -2.95
CA GLN A 63 -16.03 -0.11 -3.56
C GLN A 63 -16.51 -1.57 -3.59
N GLN A 64 -17.62 -1.92 -2.93
CA GLN A 64 -18.06 -3.31 -2.75
C GLN A 64 -18.72 -3.97 -3.97
N GLU A 65 -19.03 -3.23 -5.04
CA GLU A 65 -19.56 -3.83 -6.26
C GLU A 65 -18.53 -4.71 -7.02
N ASP A 66 -17.24 -4.55 -6.75
CA ASP A 66 -16.16 -5.30 -7.43
C ASP A 66 -15.84 -6.69 -6.79
N GLN A 67 -16.54 -7.11 -5.72
CA GLN A 67 -16.33 -8.39 -5.01
C GLN A 67 -17.34 -9.51 -5.36
N GLN A 68 -17.77 -9.62 -6.62
CA GLN A 68 -18.49 -10.81 -7.10
C GLN A 68 -17.52 -11.92 -7.56
N ASN A 69 -16.90 -12.62 -6.60
CA ASN A 69 -16.46 -14.02 -6.73
C ASN A 69 -15.95 -14.53 -5.36
N PRO A 70 -16.45 -15.65 -4.83
CA PRO A 70 -15.82 -16.29 -3.67
C PRO A 70 -14.39 -16.76 -4.03
N PRO A 71 -13.44 -16.71 -3.10
CA PRO A 71 -12.10 -17.22 -3.37
C PRO A 71 -12.16 -18.76 -3.53
N PRO A 72 -11.29 -19.36 -4.37
CA PRO A 72 -11.34 -20.80 -4.68
C PRO A 72 -11.10 -21.68 -3.45
N GLU A 73 -11.57 -22.93 -3.44
CA GLU A 73 -11.36 -23.86 -2.32
C GLU A 73 -9.87 -24.14 -2.06
N TYR A 74 -9.42 -23.97 -0.81
CA TYR A 74 -7.99 -23.94 -0.42
C TYR A 74 -7.33 -25.30 -0.15
N TRP A 75 -7.96 -26.41 -0.55
CA TRP A 75 -7.46 -27.77 -0.24
C TRP A 75 -6.87 -28.53 -1.43
N GLN A 76 -6.57 -27.85 -2.53
CA GLN A 76 -5.75 -28.43 -3.60
C GLN A 76 -4.28 -28.12 -3.30
N GLU A 77 -3.43 -29.16 -3.22
CA GLU A 77 -1.98 -28.97 -3.31
C GLU A 77 -1.70 -28.14 -4.58
N PRO A 78 -1.04 -26.96 -4.48
CA PRO A 78 -0.73 -26.18 -5.65
C PRO A 78 0.10 -27.03 -6.60
N ALA A 79 -0.41 -27.25 -7.82
CA ALA A 79 0.28 -28.03 -8.84
C ALA A 79 1.74 -27.55 -8.91
N LYS A 80 2.69 -28.48 -8.78
CA LYS A 80 4.11 -28.20 -8.60
C LYS A 80 4.62 -27.36 -9.78
N VAL A 81 4.66 -26.04 -9.60
CA VAL A 81 5.14 -25.10 -10.62
C VAL A 81 6.63 -25.36 -10.77
N GLU A 82 7.02 -25.94 -11.91
CA GLU A 82 8.43 -26.03 -12.27
C GLU A 82 8.95 -24.63 -12.52
N PHE A 83 9.69 -24.10 -11.56
CA PHE A 83 10.32 -22.80 -11.63
C PHE A 83 11.76 -22.96 -12.09
N ASP A 84 12.01 -22.57 -13.33
CA ASP A 84 13.29 -22.74 -14.02
C ASP A 84 14.03 -21.40 -14.25
N ILE A 85 13.47 -20.27 -13.83
CA ILE A 85 14.09 -18.95 -13.96
C ILE A 85 14.90 -18.60 -12.70
N GLN A 86 16.19 -18.33 -12.87
CA GLN A 86 17.05 -17.80 -11.81
C GLN A 86 16.87 -16.28 -11.71
N LEU A 87 16.69 -15.79 -10.49
CA LEU A 87 16.36 -14.39 -10.17
C LEU A 87 17.30 -13.88 -9.07
N ASN A 88 17.74 -12.63 -9.19
CA ASN A 88 18.23 -11.87 -8.04
C ASN A 88 17.02 -11.34 -7.25
N ILE A 89 16.82 -11.79 -6.02
CA ILE A 89 15.70 -11.36 -5.16
C ILE A 89 16.26 -10.62 -3.96
N VAL A 90 15.78 -9.40 -3.74
CA VAL A 90 16.03 -8.66 -2.49
C VAL A 90 14.82 -8.79 -1.57
N ILE A 91 15.08 -9.11 -0.30
CA ILE A 91 14.07 -9.24 0.75
C ILE A 91 14.26 -8.08 1.74
N GLN A 92 13.37 -7.10 1.72
CA GLN A 92 13.44 -5.87 2.54
C GLN A 92 12.67 -6.05 3.85
N ILE A 93 13.37 -5.92 4.98
CA ILE A 93 12.81 -6.20 6.31
C ILE A 93 13.20 -5.10 7.29
N VAL A 94 12.18 -4.39 7.80
CA VAL A 94 12.33 -3.47 8.94
C VAL A 94 11.61 -4.08 10.13
N GLY A 95 12.31 -4.24 11.26
CA GLY A 95 11.73 -4.87 12.45
C GLY A 95 12.74 -5.52 13.38
N SER A 96 12.20 -6.32 14.30
CA SER A 96 12.94 -7.07 15.31
C SER A 96 13.55 -8.38 14.76
N ARG A 97 14.24 -9.14 15.61
CA ARG A 97 14.68 -10.52 15.29
C ARG A 97 13.49 -11.42 14.90
N GLY A 98 12.31 -11.18 15.48
CA GLY A 98 11.08 -11.91 15.17
C GLY A 98 10.55 -11.65 13.75
N ASP A 99 10.89 -10.49 13.18
CA ASP A 99 10.57 -10.14 11.79
C ASP A 99 11.62 -10.70 10.82
N VAL A 100 12.92 -10.61 11.16
CA VAL A 100 14.01 -11.04 10.27
C VAL A 100 14.13 -12.56 10.17
N GLN A 101 13.97 -13.29 11.28
CA GLN A 101 14.16 -14.75 11.33
C GLN A 101 13.28 -15.54 10.34
N PRO A 102 11.96 -15.28 10.20
CA PRO A 102 11.12 -15.91 9.17
C PRO A 102 11.68 -15.78 7.75
N PHE A 103 12.18 -14.60 7.39
CA PHE A 103 12.66 -14.34 6.02
C PHE A 103 14.02 -14.96 5.71
N ILE A 104 14.84 -15.25 6.72
CA ILE A 104 16.04 -16.08 6.53
C ILE A 104 15.62 -17.50 6.12
N ALA A 105 14.63 -18.09 6.80
CA ALA A 105 14.11 -19.41 6.43
C ALA A 105 13.47 -19.41 5.02
N LEU A 106 12.73 -18.36 4.67
CA LEU A 106 12.22 -18.16 3.31
C LEU A 106 13.34 -18.03 2.26
N GLY A 107 14.39 -17.26 2.57
CA GLY A 107 15.55 -17.09 1.70
C GLY A 107 16.25 -18.42 1.38
N ASN A 108 16.42 -19.25 2.41
CA ASN A 108 17.02 -20.58 2.26
C ASN A 108 16.13 -21.54 1.45
N GLU A 109 14.79 -21.44 1.54
CA GLU A 109 13.88 -22.19 0.66
C GLU A 109 13.93 -21.67 -0.78
N LEU A 110 14.00 -20.35 -1.00
CA LEU A 110 14.14 -19.74 -2.33
C LEU A 110 15.46 -20.11 -3.02
N GLN A 111 16.57 -20.24 -2.29
CA GLN A 111 17.85 -20.69 -2.83
C GLN A 111 17.78 -22.09 -3.46
N LYS A 112 16.87 -22.98 -2.99
CA LYS A 112 16.66 -24.32 -3.57
C LYS A 112 16.11 -24.28 -5.01
N TYR A 113 15.57 -23.13 -5.43
CA TYR A 113 15.11 -22.85 -6.80
C TYR A 113 16.16 -22.07 -7.63
N GLY A 114 17.41 -22.00 -7.17
CA GLY A 114 18.50 -21.32 -7.87
C GLY A 114 18.43 -19.78 -7.82
N HIS A 115 17.65 -19.21 -6.90
CA HIS A 115 17.59 -17.77 -6.71
C HIS A 115 18.79 -17.24 -5.91
N ARG A 116 19.30 -16.08 -6.30
CA ARG A 116 20.32 -15.34 -5.55
C ARG A 116 19.62 -14.39 -4.59
N ILE A 117 19.71 -14.69 -3.29
CA ILE A 117 18.94 -14.00 -2.24
C ILE A 117 19.81 -13.02 -1.47
N ARG A 118 19.31 -11.79 -1.35
CA ARG A 118 19.87 -10.72 -0.51
C ARG A 118 18.85 -10.27 0.52
N ILE A 119 19.18 -10.38 1.79
CA ILE A 119 18.40 -9.79 2.89
C ILE A 119 18.86 -8.36 3.10
N ALA A 120 17.93 -7.42 3.02
CA ALA A 120 18.16 -6.00 3.31
C ALA A 120 17.47 -5.65 4.63
N THR A 121 18.25 -5.49 5.70
CA THR A 121 17.74 -5.22 7.05
C THR A 121 18.78 -4.46 7.90
N HIS A 122 18.49 -4.27 9.18
CA HIS A 122 19.31 -3.53 10.13
C HIS A 122 20.68 -4.18 10.35
N ASP A 123 21.71 -3.35 10.49
CA ASP A 123 23.13 -3.71 10.63
C ASP A 123 23.39 -4.74 11.76
N VAL A 124 22.60 -4.68 12.84
CA VAL A 124 22.68 -5.60 13.99
C VAL A 124 22.33 -7.07 13.67
N PHE A 125 21.82 -7.35 12.47
CA PHE A 125 21.49 -8.71 12.00
C PHE A 125 22.41 -9.22 10.88
N ALA A 126 23.49 -8.48 10.55
CA ALA A 126 24.41 -8.85 9.48
C ALA A 126 24.95 -10.29 9.63
N ASP A 127 25.56 -10.61 10.77
CA ASP A 127 26.15 -11.93 11.03
C ASP A 127 25.09 -13.04 10.97
N PHE A 128 23.92 -12.81 11.59
CA PHE A 128 22.80 -13.77 11.60
C PHE A 128 22.27 -14.10 10.18
N VAL A 129 22.33 -13.15 9.25
CA VAL A 129 22.02 -13.38 7.82
C VAL A 129 23.15 -14.13 7.13
N MET A 130 24.40 -13.68 7.29
CA MET A 130 25.56 -14.24 6.58
C MET A 130 25.89 -15.67 7.02
N GLU A 131 25.80 -15.98 8.31
CA GLU A 131 25.94 -17.34 8.87
C GLU A 131 24.90 -18.31 8.30
N SER A 132 23.77 -17.80 7.81
CA SER A 132 22.71 -18.59 7.17
C SER A 132 22.95 -18.85 5.68
N GLY A 133 24.05 -18.34 5.09
CA GLY A 133 24.39 -18.53 3.67
C GLY A 133 23.70 -17.56 2.70
N LEU A 134 23.21 -16.42 3.20
CA LEU A 134 22.49 -15.39 2.43
C LEU A 134 23.35 -14.12 2.28
N GLU A 135 23.16 -13.36 1.18
CA GLU A 135 23.77 -12.02 1.08
C GLU A 135 23.10 -11.05 2.05
N PHE A 136 23.88 -10.13 2.61
CA PHE A 136 23.41 -9.08 3.50
C PHE A 136 23.62 -7.69 2.89
N TYR A 137 22.64 -6.79 3.07
CA TYR A 137 22.80 -5.37 2.76
C TYR A 137 22.23 -4.50 3.89
N PRO A 138 23.02 -3.59 4.49
CA PRO A 138 22.56 -2.73 5.58
C PRO A 138 21.60 -1.66 5.06
N ILE A 139 20.44 -1.52 5.71
CA ILE A 139 19.50 -0.42 5.43
C ILE A 139 19.55 0.71 6.47
N GLY A 140 20.38 0.59 7.51
CA GLY A 140 20.44 1.53 8.62
C GLY A 140 19.25 1.42 9.58
N GLY A 141 19.18 2.37 10.51
CA GLY A 141 18.25 2.34 11.65
C GLY A 141 18.56 1.25 12.69
N ASP A 142 18.26 1.52 13.96
CA ASP A 142 18.41 0.57 15.06
C ASP A 142 17.03 0.03 15.50
N PRO A 143 16.78 -1.30 15.42
CA PRO A 143 15.52 -1.89 15.87
C PRO A 143 15.33 -1.76 17.38
N LYS A 144 16.39 -1.67 18.19
CA LYS A 144 16.29 -1.38 19.63
C LYS A 144 15.79 0.04 19.85
N GLU A 145 16.30 1.03 19.11
CA GLU A 145 15.76 2.39 19.18
C GLU A 145 14.31 2.47 18.68
N LEU A 146 13.92 1.70 17.66
CA LEU A 146 12.54 1.65 17.16
C LEU A 146 11.60 1.02 18.21
N MET A 147 11.95 -0.15 18.75
CA MET A 147 11.17 -0.80 19.81
C MET A 147 11.13 0.01 21.10
N ALA A 148 12.24 0.59 21.55
CA ALA A 148 12.26 1.43 22.75
C ALA A 148 11.43 2.72 22.57
N PHE A 149 11.36 3.25 21.35
CA PHE A 149 10.42 4.33 21.05
C PHE A 149 8.98 3.85 21.08
N MET A 150 8.65 2.68 20.51
CA MET A 150 7.29 2.10 20.60
C MET A 150 6.90 1.73 22.03
N VAL A 151 7.82 1.35 22.91
CA VAL A 151 7.49 1.12 24.34
C VAL A 151 7.22 2.44 25.08
N LYS A 152 7.96 3.51 24.76
CA LYS A 152 7.78 4.85 25.38
C LYS A 152 6.66 5.70 24.78
N ASN A 153 6.39 5.50 23.50
CA ASN A 153 5.39 6.18 22.68
C ASN A 153 4.59 5.09 21.96
N PRO A 154 3.61 4.49 22.65
CA PRO A 154 2.98 3.29 22.10
C PRO A 154 2.20 3.56 20.81
N GLY A 155 1.56 4.71 20.67
CA GLY A 155 0.78 5.04 19.48
C GLY A 155 1.61 5.50 18.27
N LEU A 156 1.00 5.36 17.09
CA LEU A 156 1.48 5.93 15.82
C LEU A 156 1.49 7.48 15.82
N ILE A 157 0.70 8.12 16.69
CA ILE A 157 0.71 9.57 16.92
C ILE A 157 1.65 9.87 18.10
N PRO A 158 2.76 10.63 17.91
CA PRO A 158 3.69 10.94 18.99
C PRO A 158 3.05 11.79 20.09
N GLN A 159 3.35 11.49 21.36
CA GLN A 159 2.90 12.33 22.47
C GLN A 159 3.51 13.74 22.39
N MET A 160 2.79 14.74 22.89
CA MET A 160 3.22 16.15 22.89
C MET A 160 4.57 16.39 23.61
N LYS A 161 4.94 15.53 24.57
CA LYS A 161 6.26 15.55 25.22
C LYS A 161 7.38 15.14 24.26
N SER A 162 7.16 14.11 23.46
CA SER A 162 8.12 13.52 22.51
C SER A 162 8.32 14.38 21.27
N LEU A 163 7.29 15.15 20.87
CA LEU A 163 7.40 16.25 19.91
C LEU A 163 8.38 17.34 20.42
N ARG A 164 8.27 17.76 21.68
CA ARG A 164 9.16 18.77 22.29
C ARG A 164 10.59 18.27 22.48
N ALA A 165 10.80 16.96 22.60
CA ALA A 165 12.12 16.34 22.75
C ALA A 165 12.87 16.12 21.41
N GLY A 166 12.27 16.44 20.26
CA GLY A 166 12.89 16.25 18.94
C GLY A 166 13.00 14.80 18.46
N GLU A 167 12.46 13.84 19.21
CA GLU A 167 12.49 12.40 18.87
C GLU A 167 11.85 12.13 17.49
N VAL A 168 10.75 12.84 17.19
CA VAL A 168 10.02 12.73 15.92
C VAL A 168 10.89 13.08 14.70
N GLN A 169 11.73 14.12 14.81
CA GLN A 169 12.67 14.49 13.74
C GLN A 169 13.76 13.42 13.58
N LYS A 170 14.30 12.87 14.69
CA LYS A 170 15.27 11.76 14.62
C LYS A 170 14.66 10.52 13.95
N LYS A 171 13.41 10.16 14.28
CA LYS A 171 12.72 9.02 13.65
C LYS A 171 12.39 9.25 12.18
N ARG A 172 12.00 10.47 11.78
CA ARG A 172 11.78 10.81 10.36
C ARG A 172 13.08 10.81 9.55
N ALA A 173 14.21 11.18 10.16
CA ALA A 173 15.53 11.02 9.54
C ALA A 173 15.93 9.53 9.40
N MET A 174 15.73 8.72 10.46
CA MET A 174 15.95 7.26 10.43
C MET A 174 15.09 6.57 9.37
N MET A 175 13.83 6.97 9.19
CA MET A 175 12.98 6.45 8.12
C MET A 175 13.50 6.86 6.73
N ALA A 176 14.00 8.09 6.56
CA ALA A 176 14.61 8.52 5.29
C ALA A 176 15.91 7.75 4.97
N GLU A 177 16.68 7.38 5.99
CA GLU A 177 17.85 6.48 5.88
C GLU A 177 17.41 5.08 5.43
N ILE A 178 16.45 4.47 6.13
CA ILE A 178 15.86 3.16 5.80
C ILE A 178 15.33 3.11 4.36
N LEU A 179 14.54 4.10 3.95
CA LEU A 179 14.03 4.20 2.57
C LEU A 179 15.19 4.23 1.55
N ASN A 180 16.24 4.98 1.83
CA ASN A 180 17.42 5.08 0.97
C ASN A 180 18.25 3.78 0.96
N GLY A 181 18.41 3.12 2.12
CA GLY A 181 19.06 1.81 2.24
C GLY A 181 18.32 0.72 1.45
N CYS A 182 16.99 0.67 1.57
CA CYS A 182 16.13 -0.20 0.76
C CYS A 182 16.25 0.06 -0.74
N TRP A 183 16.34 1.32 -1.18
CA TRP A 183 16.60 1.61 -2.60
C TRP A 183 17.96 1.06 -3.05
N LYS A 184 19.01 1.36 -2.30
CA LYS A 184 20.38 0.95 -2.62
C LYS A 184 20.56 -0.56 -2.65
N SER A 185 19.94 -1.29 -1.71
CA SER A 185 20.02 -2.76 -1.66
C SER A 185 19.54 -3.45 -2.93
N CYS A 186 18.69 -2.78 -3.73
CA CYS A 186 18.17 -3.28 -4.99
C CYS A 186 19.12 -3.12 -6.19
N ILE A 187 20.14 -2.26 -6.12
CA ILE A 187 20.95 -1.82 -7.28
C ILE A 187 22.46 -1.61 -7.01
N GLU A 188 22.88 -1.53 -5.75
CA GLU A 188 24.29 -1.39 -5.39
C GLU A 188 24.94 -2.77 -5.23
N ASP A 189 26.23 -2.82 -5.56
CA ASP A 189 27.05 -4.01 -5.44
C ASP A 189 27.14 -4.43 -3.96
N ASP A 190 27.39 -5.72 -3.69
CA ASP A 190 27.51 -6.25 -2.33
C ASP A 190 28.53 -5.46 -1.48
N PRO A 191 28.20 -5.05 -0.24
CA PRO A 191 29.06 -4.17 0.54
C PRO A 191 30.40 -4.80 0.94
N ILE A 192 30.50 -6.13 0.99
CA ILE A 192 31.69 -6.86 1.44
C ILE A 192 32.47 -7.39 0.23
N THR A 193 31.84 -8.29 -0.53
CA THR A 193 32.43 -9.01 -1.67
C THR A 193 32.58 -8.16 -2.92
N LYS A 194 31.89 -7.01 -2.99
CA LYS A 194 31.78 -6.13 -4.18
C LYS A 194 31.17 -6.82 -5.41
N ALA A 195 30.51 -7.97 -5.23
CA ALA A 195 29.77 -8.63 -6.29
C ALA A 195 28.60 -7.75 -6.73
N PRO A 196 28.50 -7.36 -8.02
CA PRO A 196 27.35 -6.58 -8.51
C PRO A 196 26.03 -7.29 -8.23
N PHE A 197 24.97 -6.50 -8.04
CA PHE A 197 23.62 -7.03 -7.81
C PHE A 197 22.59 -6.03 -8.33
N VAL A 198 21.66 -6.52 -9.14
CA VAL A 198 20.41 -5.80 -9.46
C VAL A 198 19.24 -6.73 -9.27
N ALA A 199 18.28 -6.32 -8.44
CA ALA A 199 17.06 -7.06 -8.16
C ALA A 199 16.19 -7.24 -9.42
N ASP A 200 15.76 -8.48 -9.64
CA ASP A 200 14.79 -8.88 -10.67
C ASP A 200 13.38 -9.06 -10.08
N ALA A 201 13.27 -9.18 -8.75
CA ALA A 201 12.04 -9.13 -7.95
C ALA A 201 12.33 -8.64 -6.52
N ILE A 202 11.29 -8.18 -5.81
CA ILE A 202 11.34 -7.71 -4.42
C ILE A 202 10.35 -8.51 -3.56
N ILE A 203 10.79 -8.98 -2.40
CA ILE A 203 9.92 -9.40 -1.30
C ILE A 203 10.09 -8.39 -0.16
N ALA A 204 9.04 -8.04 0.57
CA ALA A 204 9.17 -7.10 1.69
C ALA A 204 8.11 -7.28 2.78
N ASN A 205 8.41 -6.83 4.00
CA ASN A 205 7.38 -6.56 5.00
C ASN A 205 6.85 -5.11 4.88
N PRO A 206 5.57 -4.83 5.21
CA PRO A 206 4.99 -3.49 5.12
C PRO A 206 5.76 -2.39 5.90
N PRO A 207 6.30 -2.63 7.12
CA PRO A 207 7.09 -1.64 7.85
C PRO A 207 8.33 -1.08 7.14
N SER A 208 8.75 -1.67 6.01
CA SER A 208 9.86 -1.14 5.20
C SER A 208 9.48 0.09 4.37
N PHE A 209 8.21 0.28 4.02
CA PHE A 209 7.61 1.37 3.21
C PHE A 209 8.21 1.65 1.81
N ALA A 210 9.45 1.24 1.53
CA ALA A 210 10.17 1.48 0.27
C ALA A 210 9.71 0.56 -0.87
N HIS A 211 9.15 -0.60 -0.54
CA HIS A 211 8.93 -1.76 -1.39
C HIS A 211 8.24 -1.46 -2.75
N ILE A 212 7.03 -0.89 -2.74
CA ILE A 212 6.26 -0.55 -3.96
C ILE A 212 7.00 0.50 -4.80
N HIS A 213 7.71 1.41 -4.15
CA HIS A 213 8.40 2.52 -4.79
C HIS A 213 9.71 2.05 -5.46
N CYS A 214 10.47 1.17 -4.80
CA CYS A 214 11.64 0.50 -5.41
C CYS A 214 11.21 -0.32 -6.62
N ALA A 215 10.13 -1.10 -6.49
CA ALA A 215 9.54 -1.88 -7.58
C ALA A 215 9.07 -1.00 -8.75
N GLN A 216 8.48 0.16 -8.47
CA GLN A 216 8.08 1.14 -9.48
C GLN A 216 9.29 1.68 -10.25
N ALA A 217 10.36 2.09 -9.56
CA ALA A 217 11.58 2.62 -10.20
C ALA A 217 12.32 1.57 -11.05
N LEU A 218 12.32 0.30 -10.63
CA LEU A 218 12.96 -0.81 -11.33
C LEU A 218 12.08 -1.48 -12.41
N SER A 219 10.76 -1.28 -12.35
CA SER A 219 9.74 -2.02 -13.11
C SER A 219 9.85 -3.54 -12.95
N VAL A 220 9.99 -3.98 -11.70
CA VAL A 220 10.05 -5.40 -11.26
C VAL A 220 8.87 -5.72 -10.36
N PRO A 221 8.46 -7.00 -10.22
CA PRO A 221 7.41 -7.35 -9.27
C PRO A 221 7.85 -7.17 -7.82
N VAL A 222 6.86 -6.83 -6.99
CA VAL A 222 6.94 -6.82 -5.53
C VAL A 222 5.88 -7.76 -4.97
N HIS A 223 6.23 -8.47 -3.90
CA HIS A 223 5.36 -9.35 -3.13
C HIS A 223 5.51 -8.99 -1.65
N LEU A 224 4.41 -8.74 -0.96
CA LEU A 224 4.43 -8.44 0.47
C LEU A 224 4.24 -9.70 1.29
N MET A 225 5.04 -9.89 2.32
CA MET A 225 4.84 -10.99 3.26
C MET A 225 4.90 -10.47 4.67
N PHE A 226 4.02 -10.96 5.54
CA PHE A 226 4.02 -10.50 6.93
C PHE A 226 3.42 -11.51 7.90
N THR A 227 3.79 -11.35 9.17
CA THR A 227 3.26 -12.12 10.30
C THR A 227 2.01 -11.49 10.88
N MET A 228 1.82 -10.17 10.79
CA MET A 228 0.63 -9.46 11.27
C MET A 228 -0.34 -9.15 10.12
N PRO A 229 -1.67 -9.28 10.30
CA PRO A 229 -2.63 -8.81 9.31
C PRO A 229 -2.45 -7.33 8.95
N TRP A 230 -2.47 -7.03 7.64
CA TRP A 230 -2.31 -5.67 7.09
C TRP A 230 -3.35 -5.31 6.02
N THR A 231 -3.97 -6.31 5.39
CA THR A 231 -4.95 -6.14 4.31
C THR A 231 -6.37 -6.13 4.86
N SER A 232 -7.11 -5.09 4.51
CA SER A 232 -8.55 -4.90 4.66
C SER A 232 -9.36 -6.21 4.72
N THR A 233 -10.09 -6.43 5.82
CA THR A 233 -11.07 -7.53 5.96
C THR A 233 -12.17 -7.21 6.97
N ARG A 234 -13.32 -7.83 6.75
CA ARG A 234 -14.50 -7.89 7.61
C ARG A 234 -14.34 -8.87 8.78
N ALA A 235 -13.42 -9.82 8.74
CA ALA A 235 -13.29 -10.90 9.73
C ALA A 235 -12.77 -10.43 11.11
N PHE A 236 -11.77 -9.54 11.11
CA PHE A 236 -11.13 -9.01 12.32
C PHE A 236 -10.54 -7.62 12.07
N PRO A 237 -10.45 -6.74 13.09
CA PRO A 237 -9.92 -5.39 12.92
C PRO A 237 -8.41 -5.40 12.67
N HIS A 238 -7.91 -4.29 12.14
CA HIS A 238 -6.48 -4.03 12.02
C HIS A 238 -5.81 -4.20 13.40
N PRO A 239 -4.75 -5.01 13.56
CA PRO A 239 -4.21 -5.33 14.88
C PRO A 239 -3.75 -4.10 15.67
N LEU A 240 -3.20 -3.08 15.01
CA LEU A 240 -2.82 -1.79 15.62
C LEU A 240 -4.01 -0.86 16.01
N ALA A 241 -5.27 -1.27 15.83
CA ALA A 241 -6.46 -0.49 16.18
C ALA A 241 -7.20 -1.07 17.40
N ASN A 242 -7.52 -0.23 18.39
CA ASN A 242 -8.56 -0.48 19.38
C ASN A 242 -9.87 0.10 18.84
N LEU A 243 -10.90 -0.72 18.64
CA LEU A 243 -12.22 -0.22 18.26
C LEU A 243 -13.00 0.22 19.49
N ARG A 244 -13.42 1.50 19.53
CA ARG A 244 -14.35 1.99 20.54
C ARG A 244 -15.76 1.40 20.32
N PRO A 245 -16.59 1.25 21.36
CA PRO A 245 -18.00 0.92 21.19
C PRO A 245 -18.68 1.95 20.28
N SER A 246 -19.36 1.47 19.25
CA SER A 246 -20.09 2.29 18.27
C SER A 246 -21.31 1.50 17.77
N ASN A 247 -22.29 2.21 17.22
CA ASN A 247 -23.44 1.61 16.55
C ASN A 247 -23.10 1.01 15.17
N MET A 248 -21.86 1.21 14.67
CA MET A 248 -21.40 0.63 13.41
C MET A 248 -21.34 -0.90 13.49
N ASN A 249 -21.88 -1.59 12.47
CA ASN A 249 -21.84 -3.05 12.41
C ASN A 249 -20.39 -3.57 12.42
N ARG A 250 -20.11 -4.59 13.23
CA ARG A 250 -18.75 -5.07 13.53
C ARG A 250 -17.90 -5.45 12.29
N PRO A 251 -18.45 -6.10 11.24
CA PRO A 251 -17.70 -6.38 10.02
C PRO A 251 -17.28 -5.11 9.26
N LEU A 252 -18.12 -4.07 9.25
CA LEU A 252 -17.78 -2.78 8.64
C LEU A 252 -16.75 -2.03 9.51
N ALA A 253 -16.91 -2.07 10.83
CA ALA A 253 -15.94 -1.49 11.77
C ALA A 253 -14.55 -2.12 11.66
N ASN A 254 -14.49 -3.45 11.49
CA ASN A 254 -13.24 -4.16 11.20
C ASN A 254 -12.59 -3.61 9.92
N LEU A 255 -13.35 -3.49 8.83
CA LEU A 255 -12.87 -3.03 7.53
C LEU A 255 -12.39 -1.56 7.56
N VAL A 256 -13.16 -0.66 8.18
CA VAL A 256 -12.82 0.76 8.38
C VAL A 256 -11.53 0.94 9.18
N SER A 257 -11.23 0.05 10.13
CA SER A 257 -10.02 0.15 10.96
C SER A 257 -8.71 0.07 10.16
N TYR A 258 -8.67 -0.69 9.06
CA TYR A 258 -7.50 -0.74 8.17
C TYR A 258 -7.29 0.62 7.50
N GLY A 259 -8.34 1.17 6.88
CA GLY A 259 -8.30 2.48 6.23
C GLY A 259 -7.87 3.62 7.16
N VAL A 260 -8.30 3.61 8.43
CA VAL A 260 -7.87 4.60 9.44
C VAL A 260 -6.38 4.46 9.78
N VAL A 261 -5.90 3.24 10.02
CA VAL A 261 -4.49 3.01 10.38
C VAL A 261 -3.54 3.31 9.22
N GLU A 262 -3.87 2.88 8.00
CA GLU A 262 -3.05 3.19 6.81
C GLU A 262 -3.07 4.69 6.49
N TRP A 263 -4.23 5.36 6.65
CA TRP A 263 -4.31 6.81 6.46
C TRP A 263 -3.44 7.58 7.48
N LEU A 264 -3.52 7.26 8.77
CA LEU A 264 -2.68 7.87 9.81
C LEU A 264 -1.18 7.62 9.55
N THR A 265 -0.83 6.40 9.13
CA THR A 265 0.54 6.02 8.76
C THR A 265 1.04 6.87 7.59
N TRP A 266 0.21 7.08 6.56
CA TRP A 266 0.56 7.92 5.43
C TRP A 266 0.62 9.42 5.79
N GLN A 267 -0.23 9.94 6.69
CA GLN A 267 -0.09 11.32 7.18
C GLN A 267 1.24 11.53 7.93
N GLY A 268 1.70 10.54 8.70
CA GLY A 268 2.95 10.62 9.47
C GLY A 268 4.23 10.55 8.63
N LEU A 269 4.22 9.84 7.50
CA LEU A 269 5.42 9.51 6.69
C LEU A 269 5.36 9.95 5.22
N GLY A 270 4.19 10.28 4.67
CA GLY A 270 3.99 10.48 3.23
C GLY A 270 4.83 11.62 2.62
N ASP A 271 5.17 12.64 3.41
CA ASP A 271 6.04 13.73 2.97
C ASP A 271 7.54 13.32 2.93
N VAL A 272 7.99 12.51 3.90
CA VAL A 272 9.31 11.86 3.90
C VAL A 272 9.45 10.95 2.69
N ILE A 273 8.43 10.10 2.48
CA ILE A 273 8.35 9.19 1.33
C ILE A 273 8.36 9.98 0.02
N ASN A 274 7.55 11.03 -0.13
CA ASN A 274 7.50 11.84 -1.36
C ASN A 274 8.82 12.61 -1.64
N LYS A 275 9.49 13.08 -0.58
CA LYS A 275 10.83 13.70 -0.71
C LYS A 275 11.87 12.70 -1.20
N TRP A 276 11.86 11.47 -0.66
CA TRP A 276 12.75 10.39 -1.10
C TRP A 276 12.38 9.87 -2.50
N ARG A 277 11.10 9.68 -2.82
CA ARG A 277 10.62 9.33 -4.17
C ARG A 277 11.17 10.29 -5.24
N SER A 278 11.17 11.59 -4.93
CA SER A 278 11.74 12.61 -5.81
C SER A 278 13.25 12.48 -6.00
N SER A 279 14.00 11.96 -5.02
CA SER A 279 15.45 11.73 -5.15
C SER A 279 15.80 10.53 -6.04
N ILE A 280 14.85 9.59 -6.20
CA ILE A 280 14.91 8.45 -7.12
C ILE A 280 14.08 8.66 -8.41
N ASP A 281 13.88 9.92 -8.83
CA ASP A 281 13.18 10.33 -10.06
C ASP A 281 11.66 10.05 -10.12
N LEU A 282 11.03 9.49 -9.08
CA LEU A 282 9.59 9.18 -9.05
C LEU A 282 8.71 10.39 -8.70
N GLU A 283 7.50 10.43 -9.25
CA GLU A 283 6.50 11.48 -8.94
C GLU A 283 5.95 11.34 -7.50
N PRO A 284 5.58 12.44 -6.82
CA PRO A 284 4.91 12.37 -5.52
C PRO A 284 3.52 11.71 -5.65
N ILE A 285 3.10 11.04 -4.58
CA ILE A 285 1.79 10.40 -4.43
C ILE A 285 0.91 11.30 -3.55
N SER A 286 -0.40 11.36 -3.84
CA SER A 286 -1.36 12.16 -3.07
C SER A 286 -1.60 11.58 -1.67
N ALA A 287 -2.14 12.41 -0.77
CA ALA A 287 -2.44 12.01 0.61
C ALA A 287 -3.47 10.87 0.72
N ILE A 288 -4.31 10.67 -0.30
CA ILE A 288 -5.41 9.69 -0.30
C ILE A 288 -4.95 8.36 -0.93
N GLU A 289 -4.31 8.41 -2.10
CA GLU A 289 -3.80 7.20 -2.78
C GLU A 289 -2.74 6.48 -1.96
N GLY A 290 -1.88 7.24 -1.28
CA GLY A 290 -0.74 6.69 -0.53
C GLY A 290 -1.12 5.71 0.58
N ALA A 291 -2.29 5.92 1.20
CA ALA A 291 -2.81 5.01 2.21
C ALA A 291 -3.20 3.65 1.61
N THR A 292 -3.83 3.61 0.43
CA THR A 292 -4.45 2.40 -0.13
C THR A 292 -3.63 1.74 -1.27
N LEU A 293 -2.33 2.04 -1.37
CA LEU A 293 -1.50 1.60 -2.52
C LEU A 293 -1.45 0.08 -2.70
N ALA A 294 -1.32 -0.69 -1.62
CA ALA A 294 -1.16 -2.15 -1.71
C ALA A 294 -2.42 -2.80 -2.30
N GLU A 295 -3.60 -2.38 -1.81
CA GLU A 295 -4.91 -2.84 -2.28
C GLU A 295 -5.23 -2.32 -3.69
N THR A 296 -5.02 -1.01 -3.95
CA THR A 296 -5.25 -0.36 -5.24
C THR A 296 -4.41 -0.97 -6.37
N LEU A 297 -3.14 -1.31 -6.10
CA LEU A 297 -2.25 -1.94 -7.08
C LEU A 297 -2.37 -3.48 -7.12
N LYS A 298 -3.26 -4.08 -6.31
CA LYS A 298 -3.44 -5.53 -6.16
C LYS A 298 -2.10 -6.23 -5.92
N VAL A 299 -1.32 -5.71 -4.98
CA VAL A 299 0.01 -6.24 -4.64
C VAL A 299 -0.15 -7.62 -4.01
N PRO A 300 0.48 -8.67 -4.57
CA PRO A 300 0.47 -10.00 -3.98
C PRO A 300 0.92 -9.97 -2.52
N PHE A 301 0.18 -10.65 -1.65
CA PHE A 301 0.41 -10.68 -0.21
C PHE A 301 0.41 -12.12 0.29
N THR A 302 1.36 -12.50 1.15
CA THR A 302 1.34 -13.80 1.83
C THR A 302 1.51 -13.63 3.33
N TYR A 303 0.62 -14.25 4.09
CA TYR A 303 0.65 -14.24 5.54
C TYR A 303 1.32 -15.49 6.09
N CYS A 304 2.35 -15.25 6.91
CA CYS A 304 3.26 -16.25 7.45
C CYS A 304 2.72 -16.83 8.77
N TRP A 305 1.44 -17.24 8.78
CA TRP A 305 0.79 -17.88 9.92
C TRP A 305 0.00 -19.13 9.50
N SER A 306 -0.31 -19.98 10.47
CA SER A 306 -1.08 -21.21 10.25
C SER A 306 -2.56 -20.93 9.97
N PRO A 307 -3.14 -21.45 8.87
CA PRO A 307 -4.58 -21.40 8.62
C PRO A 307 -5.39 -22.23 9.63
N ALA A 308 -4.75 -23.11 10.42
CA ALA A 308 -5.40 -23.82 11.51
C ALA A 308 -5.67 -22.94 12.74
N LEU A 309 -4.95 -21.83 12.91
CA LEU A 309 -5.19 -20.83 13.95
C LEU A 309 -6.03 -19.65 13.42
N VAL A 310 -5.60 -19.06 12.30
CA VAL A 310 -6.30 -17.93 11.66
C VAL A 310 -6.54 -18.31 10.19
N PRO A 311 -7.73 -18.83 9.84
CA PRO A 311 -8.04 -19.18 8.46
C PRO A 311 -8.03 -17.94 7.57
N LYS A 312 -7.84 -18.14 6.27
CA LYS A 312 -7.99 -17.05 5.29
C LYS A 312 -9.44 -16.53 5.32
N PRO A 313 -9.67 -15.21 5.53
CA PRO A 313 -10.97 -14.58 5.35
C PRO A 313 -11.56 -14.78 3.95
N GLU A 314 -12.87 -14.98 3.88
CA GLU A 314 -13.61 -15.19 2.63
C GLU A 314 -13.61 -13.94 1.72
N ASP A 315 -13.44 -12.75 2.29
CA ASP A 315 -13.40 -11.48 1.56
C ASP A 315 -11.99 -11.12 1.01
N TRP A 316 -10.97 -11.97 1.24
CA TRP A 316 -9.63 -11.76 0.69
C TRP A 316 -9.47 -12.31 -0.73
N PRO A 317 -8.98 -11.49 -1.69
CA PRO A 317 -8.85 -11.89 -3.09
C PRO A 317 -7.80 -12.99 -3.30
N GLY A 318 -7.82 -13.62 -4.48
CA GLY A 318 -6.92 -14.75 -4.82
C GLY A 318 -5.41 -14.43 -4.89
N HIS A 319 -5.00 -13.17 -4.72
CA HIS A 319 -3.59 -12.75 -4.62
C HIS A 319 -3.12 -12.54 -3.18
N VAL A 320 -3.98 -12.80 -2.18
CA VAL A 320 -3.66 -12.76 -0.75
C VAL A 320 -3.74 -14.18 -0.20
N ASP A 321 -2.61 -14.74 0.23
CA ASP A 321 -2.49 -16.13 0.70
C ASP A 321 -2.23 -16.22 2.20
N VAL A 322 -2.64 -17.32 2.84
CA VAL A 322 -2.22 -17.73 4.19
C VAL A 322 -1.48 -19.05 4.02
N CYS A 323 -0.19 -19.10 4.36
CA CYS A 323 0.70 -20.17 3.90
C CYS A 323 1.13 -21.19 4.97
N GLY A 324 1.05 -20.83 6.25
CA GLY A 324 1.70 -21.54 7.36
C GLY A 324 2.75 -20.67 8.05
N PHE A 325 3.09 -20.98 9.30
CA PHE A 325 4.20 -20.32 10.00
C PHE A 325 5.57 -20.75 9.44
N PHE A 326 6.56 -19.86 9.51
CA PHE A 326 7.93 -20.15 9.08
C PHE A 326 8.75 -20.63 10.29
N PHE A 327 8.88 -21.95 10.42
CA PHE A 327 9.71 -22.58 11.43
C PHE A 327 11.10 -22.91 10.90
N ARG A 328 12.12 -22.75 11.74
CA ARG A 328 13.41 -23.39 11.54
C ARG A 328 13.38 -24.81 12.10
N GLU A 329 14.35 -25.63 11.71
CA GLU A 329 14.66 -26.86 12.47
C GLU A 329 15.10 -26.49 13.89
N ALA A 330 14.71 -27.30 14.87
CA ALA A 330 15.12 -27.10 16.26
C ALA A 330 16.65 -27.29 16.35
N PRO A 331 17.41 -26.33 16.91
CA PRO A 331 18.86 -26.47 17.03
C PRO A 331 19.21 -27.63 17.95
N SER A 332 20.32 -28.33 17.67
CA SER A 332 20.89 -29.28 18.61
C SER A 332 21.30 -28.53 19.89
N TYR A 333 20.58 -28.79 20.98
CA TYR A 333 20.73 -28.09 22.24
C TYR A 333 20.98 -29.09 23.37
N THR A 334 22.03 -28.84 24.15
CA THR A 334 22.33 -29.59 25.38
C THR A 334 21.93 -28.70 26.57
N PRO A 335 20.89 -29.04 27.33
CA PRO A 335 20.46 -28.24 28.47
C PRO A 335 21.52 -28.25 29.59
N PRO A 336 21.64 -27.17 30.39
CA PRO A 336 22.37 -27.20 31.65
C PRO A 336 21.87 -28.33 32.57
N VAL A 337 22.77 -28.90 33.36
CA VAL A 337 22.48 -30.05 34.25
C VAL A 337 21.39 -29.69 35.26
N GLU A 338 21.35 -28.44 35.71
CA GLU A 338 20.37 -27.89 36.63
C GLU A 338 18.98 -27.82 36.00
N LEU A 339 18.89 -27.41 34.72
CA LEU A 339 17.64 -27.38 33.96
C LEU A 339 17.11 -28.80 33.73
N GLN A 340 17.99 -29.72 33.31
CA GLN A 340 17.62 -31.12 33.10
C GLN A 340 17.11 -31.75 34.40
N ARG A 341 17.84 -31.57 35.51
CA ARG A 341 17.43 -32.04 36.84
C ARG A 341 16.10 -31.42 37.30
N PHE A 342 15.85 -30.16 37.00
CA PHE A 342 14.58 -29.50 37.30
C PHE A 342 13.43 -30.09 36.47
N LEU A 343 13.63 -30.35 35.17
CA LEU A 343 12.61 -31.00 34.35
C LEU A 343 12.28 -32.40 34.91
N ASP A 344 13.30 -33.21 35.19
CA ASP A 344 13.16 -34.61 35.64
C ASP A 344 12.60 -34.77 37.06
N SER A 345 12.67 -33.74 37.92
CA SER A 345 12.27 -33.85 39.34
C SER A 345 10.76 -33.79 39.62
N GLY A 346 9.88 -33.79 38.61
CA GLY A 346 8.44 -33.75 38.84
C GLY A 346 7.58 -33.51 37.58
N PRO A 347 6.32 -33.07 37.73
CA PRO A 347 5.40 -32.83 36.62
C PRO A 347 5.88 -31.71 35.68
N PRO A 348 5.56 -31.74 34.36
CA PRO A 348 6.02 -30.72 33.41
C PRO A 348 5.65 -29.29 33.86
N PRO A 349 6.63 -28.36 33.93
CA PRO A 349 6.40 -27.00 34.42
C PRO A 349 5.64 -26.12 33.41
N VAL A 350 5.15 -24.96 33.85
CA VAL A 350 4.65 -23.89 32.99
C VAL A 350 5.80 -22.94 32.61
N TYR A 351 5.96 -22.61 31.34
CA TYR A 351 6.89 -21.56 30.92
C TYR A 351 6.26 -20.18 31.08
N ILE A 352 7.01 -19.22 31.62
CA ILE A 352 6.59 -17.81 31.75
C ILE A 352 7.73 -16.91 31.25
N GLY A 353 7.52 -16.18 30.16
CA GLY A 353 8.57 -15.35 29.57
C GLY A 353 8.07 -14.24 28.64
N PHE A 354 8.42 -12.99 28.97
CA PHE A 354 8.03 -11.81 28.21
C PHE A 354 9.08 -11.34 27.19
N GLY A 355 10.24 -12.03 27.09
CA GLY A 355 11.25 -11.76 26.07
C GLY A 355 11.95 -10.40 26.24
N SER A 356 12.11 -9.68 25.12
CA SER A 356 12.87 -8.42 25.03
C SER A 356 12.08 -7.17 25.47
N ILE A 357 11.05 -7.33 26.29
CA ILE A 357 10.25 -6.20 26.80
C ILE A 357 10.99 -5.54 27.96
N VAL A 358 11.10 -4.21 27.90
CA VAL A 358 11.58 -3.37 29.01
C VAL A 358 10.41 -3.11 29.95
N ILE A 359 10.50 -3.62 31.17
CA ILE A 359 9.47 -3.50 32.21
C ILE A 359 9.91 -2.43 33.22
N GLU A 360 8.99 -1.53 33.60
CA GLU A 360 9.29 -0.43 34.54
C GLU A 360 9.58 -0.92 35.95
N ASP A 361 8.81 -1.90 36.45
CA ASP A 361 9.05 -2.56 37.74
C ASP A 361 9.15 -4.09 37.57
N PRO A 362 10.36 -4.62 37.28
CA PRO A 362 10.60 -6.05 37.17
C PRO A 362 10.37 -6.82 38.48
N GLN A 363 10.45 -6.16 39.63
CA GLN A 363 10.29 -6.81 40.94
C GLN A 363 8.81 -7.05 41.26
N ALA A 364 7.95 -6.05 41.04
CA ALA A 364 6.50 -6.20 41.18
C ALA A 364 5.95 -7.27 40.21
N LEU A 365 6.45 -7.32 38.97
CA LEU A 365 6.10 -8.37 38.03
C LEU A 365 6.58 -9.75 38.50
N THR A 366 7.83 -9.86 38.99
CA THR A 366 8.33 -11.12 39.54
C THR A 366 7.46 -11.60 40.70
N ASN A 367 7.16 -10.74 41.67
CA ASN A 367 6.29 -11.06 42.81
C ASN A 367 4.90 -11.52 42.35
N THR A 368 4.33 -10.85 41.34
CA THR A 368 3.04 -11.23 40.72
C THR A 368 3.08 -12.64 40.13
N ILE A 369 4.13 -13.01 39.42
CA ILE A 369 4.33 -14.36 38.88
C ILE A 369 4.47 -15.38 40.01
N LEU A 370 5.33 -15.10 41.00
CA LEU A 370 5.57 -15.99 42.14
C LEU A 370 4.28 -16.31 42.90
N HIS A 371 3.43 -15.31 43.12
CA HIS A 371 2.13 -15.49 43.78
C HIS A 371 1.17 -16.32 42.92
N ALA A 372 1.09 -16.08 41.60
CA ALA A 372 0.22 -16.86 40.71
C ALA A 372 0.64 -18.35 40.62
N VAL A 373 1.95 -18.61 40.56
CA VAL A 373 2.52 -19.97 40.60
C VAL A 373 2.22 -20.64 41.93
N SER A 374 2.34 -19.91 43.06
CA SER A 374 1.98 -20.43 44.38
C SER A 374 0.48 -20.70 44.55
N GLN A 375 -0.40 -19.90 43.93
CA GLN A 375 -1.85 -20.10 43.96
C GLN A 375 -2.30 -21.31 43.13
N THR A 376 -1.62 -21.57 42.02
CA THR A 376 -1.92 -22.71 41.13
C THR A 376 -1.24 -24.01 41.54
N GLY A 377 -0.21 -23.96 42.40
CA GLY A 377 0.53 -25.13 42.87
C GLY A 377 1.40 -25.79 41.79
N VAL A 378 1.71 -25.07 40.70
CA VAL A 378 2.47 -25.59 39.56
C VAL A 378 3.97 -25.39 39.75
N ARG A 379 4.77 -26.15 38.98
CA ARG A 379 6.19 -25.81 38.74
C ARG A 379 6.30 -24.81 37.60
N ALA A 380 7.26 -23.90 37.65
CA ALA A 380 7.43 -22.86 36.64
C ALA A 380 8.87 -22.68 36.17
N ILE A 381 9.05 -22.43 34.86
CA ILE A 381 10.29 -21.94 34.28
C ILE A 381 10.08 -20.47 33.92
N ILE A 382 10.82 -19.58 34.57
CA ILE A 382 10.72 -18.13 34.38
C ILE A 382 11.92 -17.65 33.55
N SER A 383 11.66 -17.14 32.34
CA SER A 383 12.71 -16.51 31.53
C SER A 383 13.07 -15.15 32.10
N ARG A 384 14.36 -14.93 32.35
CA ARG A 384 14.91 -13.68 32.90
C ARG A 384 14.68 -12.50 31.95
N GLY A 385 14.82 -12.72 30.64
CA GLY A 385 14.63 -11.72 29.60
C GLY A 385 15.48 -10.45 29.76
N TRP A 386 15.15 -9.39 29.01
CA TRP A 386 15.87 -8.11 29.12
C TRP A 386 15.67 -7.40 30.46
N SER A 387 14.54 -7.67 31.12
CA SER A 387 14.22 -7.09 32.43
C SER A 387 14.84 -7.86 33.61
N LYS A 388 15.66 -8.89 33.35
CA LYS A 388 16.41 -9.69 34.34
C LYS A 388 15.56 -10.18 35.52
N LEU A 389 14.37 -10.71 35.23
CA LEU A 389 13.45 -11.22 36.25
C LEU A 389 14.15 -12.23 37.18
N GLY A 390 13.88 -12.12 38.48
CA GLY A 390 14.61 -12.85 39.51
C GLY A 390 14.05 -12.58 40.89
N GLY A 391 14.02 -13.62 41.73
CA GLY A 391 13.44 -13.58 43.07
C GLY A 391 14.06 -14.63 43.98
N SER A 392 13.40 -14.91 45.11
CA SER A 392 13.82 -15.96 46.03
C SER A 392 13.88 -17.33 45.35
N GLN A 393 14.85 -18.15 45.74
CA GLN A 393 14.89 -19.55 45.28
C GLN A 393 13.74 -20.35 45.90
N ASN A 394 13.18 -21.23 45.09
CA ASN A 394 12.04 -22.09 45.41
C ASN A 394 12.16 -23.35 44.53
N ASP A 395 12.03 -24.53 45.13
CA ASP A 395 12.22 -25.81 44.42
C ASP A 395 11.25 -26.03 43.25
N ASN A 396 10.12 -25.30 43.23
CA ASN A 396 9.15 -25.31 42.13
C ASN A 396 9.49 -24.31 41.01
N ILE A 397 10.57 -23.54 41.09
CA ILE A 397 10.84 -22.41 40.19
C ILE A 397 12.27 -22.42 39.67
N TYR A 398 12.41 -22.49 38.35
CA TYR A 398 13.69 -22.39 37.66
C TYR A 398 13.79 -21.09 36.86
N TYR A 399 14.80 -20.27 37.15
CA TYR A 399 15.09 -19.06 36.36
C TYR A 399 16.05 -19.39 35.22
N ILE A 400 15.63 -19.14 33.98
CA ILE A 400 16.40 -19.45 32.77
C ILE A 400 16.79 -18.17 32.02
N ASP A 401 18.00 -18.15 31.45
CA ASP A 401 18.44 -17.16 30.47
C ASP A 401 17.95 -17.57 29.06
N ASP A 402 18.75 -17.35 28.01
CA ASP A 402 18.39 -17.74 26.64
C ASP A 402 18.37 -19.28 26.48
N CYS A 403 17.28 -19.79 25.94
CA CYS A 403 17.07 -21.21 25.63
C CYS A 403 16.19 -21.33 24.37
N PRO A 404 16.50 -22.21 23.40
CA PRO A 404 15.68 -22.39 22.21
C PRO A 404 14.25 -22.82 22.57
N HIS A 405 13.26 -21.99 22.25
CA HIS A 405 11.85 -22.29 22.51
C HIS A 405 11.37 -23.54 21.76
N GLU A 406 11.97 -23.80 20.58
CA GLU A 406 11.72 -24.99 19.75
C GLU A 406 12.06 -26.29 20.51
N TRP A 407 13.03 -26.25 21.43
CA TRP A 407 13.36 -27.34 22.35
C TRP A 407 12.53 -27.24 23.63
N LEU A 408 12.59 -26.10 24.33
CA LEU A 408 12.02 -25.94 25.67
C LEU A 408 10.51 -26.23 25.71
N PHE A 409 9.76 -25.82 24.69
CA PHE A 409 8.29 -26.00 24.69
C PHE A 409 7.84 -27.45 24.47
N GLN A 410 8.75 -28.38 24.18
CA GLN A 410 8.47 -29.82 24.19
C GLN A 410 8.35 -30.36 25.63
N HIS A 411 8.93 -29.67 26.62
CA HIS A 411 9.08 -30.14 28.01
C HIS A 411 8.16 -29.45 29.02
N VAL A 412 7.21 -28.62 28.57
CA VAL A 412 6.32 -27.81 29.43
C VAL A 412 4.85 -28.21 29.29
N ALA A 413 4.03 -27.89 30.29
CA ALA A 413 2.59 -28.13 30.26
C ALA A 413 1.83 -27.02 29.52
N ALA A 414 2.20 -25.76 29.76
CA ALA A 414 1.60 -24.56 29.16
C ALA A 414 2.63 -23.44 29.02
N VAL A 415 2.29 -22.40 28.25
CA VAL A 415 3.17 -21.27 27.92
C VAL A 415 2.46 -19.96 28.23
N VAL A 416 3.10 -19.06 28.98
CA VAL A 416 2.67 -17.68 29.21
C VAL A 416 3.70 -16.72 28.63
N HIS A 417 3.29 -15.81 27.74
CA HIS A 417 4.24 -14.89 27.11
C HIS A 417 3.61 -13.58 26.62
N HIS A 418 4.47 -12.65 26.18
CA HIS A 418 4.09 -11.32 25.70
C HIS A 418 3.18 -11.31 24.46
N GLY A 419 3.21 -12.36 23.61
CA GLY A 419 2.29 -12.51 22.48
C GLY A 419 2.89 -12.34 21.08
N GLY A 420 4.21 -12.18 20.95
CA GLY A 420 4.85 -12.04 19.63
C GLY A 420 4.68 -13.30 18.77
N ALA A 421 4.30 -13.11 17.50
CA ALA A 421 3.86 -14.15 16.56
C ALA A 421 4.68 -15.45 16.60
N GLY A 422 6.02 -15.37 16.55
CA GLY A 422 6.89 -16.55 16.56
C GLY A 422 6.85 -17.36 17.86
N THR A 423 6.63 -16.71 19.01
CA THR A 423 6.51 -17.43 20.30
C THR A 423 5.15 -18.12 20.38
N THR A 424 4.09 -17.43 19.96
CA THR A 424 2.73 -18.00 19.83
C THR A 424 2.73 -19.22 18.91
N ALA A 425 3.37 -19.11 17.75
CA ALA A 425 3.52 -20.19 16.80
C ALA A 425 4.28 -21.40 17.39
N CYS A 426 5.36 -21.16 18.14
CA CYS A 426 6.15 -22.21 18.76
C CYS A 426 5.39 -22.95 19.88
N GLY A 427 4.59 -22.24 20.69
CA GLY A 427 3.74 -22.84 21.71
C GLY A 427 2.69 -23.78 21.09
N LEU A 428 1.96 -23.27 20.10
CA LEU A 428 0.93 -24.04 19.38
C LEU A 428 1.51 -25.20 18.56
N LEU A 429 2.67 -25.04 17.91
CA LEU A 429 3.33 -26.13 17.18
C LEU A 429 3.63 -27.33 18.10
N ASN A 430 4.03 -27.05 19.35
CA ASN A 430 4.27 -28.06 20.37
C ASN A 430 2.99 -28.55 21.08
N GLY A 431 1.82 -28.03 20.69
CA GLY A 431 0.52 -28.37 21.28
C GLY A 431 0.38 -27.89 22.73
N ARG A 432 1.10 -26.82 23.11
CA ARG A 432 1.02 -26.22 24.44
C ARG A 432 -0.07 -25.14 24.46
N PRO A 433 -1.01 -25.19 25.42
CA PRO A 433 -1.91 -24.07 25.66
C PRO A 433 -1.13 -22.80 25.98
N THR A 434 -1.52 -21.69 25.35
CA THR A 434 -0.72 -20.47 25.26
C THR A 434 -1.52 -19.26 25.76
N THR A 435 -1.14 -18.72 26.92
CA THR A 435 -1.75 -17.52 27.51
C THR A 435 -0.92 -16.29 27.17
N ILE A 436 -1.58 -15.21 26.74
CA ILE A 436 -0.92 -14.00 26.22
C ILE A 436 -1.16 -12.81 27.14
N VAL A 437 -0.06 -12.15 27.53
CA VAL A 437 -0.06 -10.90 28.30
C VAL A 437 0.48 -9.79 27.40
N PRO A 438 -0.38 -9.09 26.63
CA PRO A 438 0.10 -8.14 25.63
C PRO A 438 0.57 -6.82 26.26
N PHE A 439 1.63 -6.29 25.67
CA PHE A 439 2.22 -4.98 25.94
C PHE A 439 1.93 -4.00 24.81
N PHE A 440 2.15 -4.40 23.55
CA PHE A 440 1.94 -3.53 22.39
C PHE A 440 1.69 -4.27 21.06
N GLY A 441 1.28 -3.53 20.03
CA GLY A 441 1.28 -3.98 18.64
C GLY A 441 0.25 -5.08 18.33
N ASP A 442 0.74 -6.16 17.72
CA ASP A 442 -0.04 -7.34 17.29
C ASP A 442 -0.39 -8.30 18.45
N GLN A 443 0.24 -8.15 19.60
CA GLN A 443 0.14 -9.07 20.73
C GLN A 443 -1.32 -9.30 21.22
N PRO A 444 -2.21 -8.29 21.32
CA PRO A 444 -3.61 -8.52 21.67
C PRO A 444 -4.36 -9.35 20.62
N PHE A 445 -4.05 -9.15 19.32
CA PHE A 445 -4.67 -9.92 18.24
C PHE A 445 -4.33 -11.41 18.37
N TRP A 446 -3.07 -11.76 18.62
CA TRP A 446 -2.69 -13.16 18.87
C TRP A 446 -3.38 -13.75 20.10
N GLY A 447 -3.47 -12.97 21.19
CA GLY A 447 -4.23 -13.36 22.38
C GLY A 447 -5.68 -13.69 22.07
N ASP A 448 -6.37 -12.82 21.34
CA ASP A 448 -7.75 -13.03 20.92
C ASP A 448 -7.89 -14.26 20.00
N MET A 449 -6.95 -14.49 19.07
CA MET A 449 -7.02 -15.65 18.17
C MET A 449 -6.81 -16.98 18.91
N VAL A 450 -5.83 -17.05 19.81
CA VAL A 450 -5.59 -18.25 20.63
C VAL A 450 -6.76 -18.54 21.56
N ALA A 451 -7.32 -17.51 22.20
CA ALA A 451 -8.50 -17.64 23.06
C ALA A 451 -9.75 -18.09 22.29
N ARG A 452 -9.99 -17.55 21.10
CA ARG A 452 -11.10 -17.98 20.21
C ARG A 452 -10.96 -19.43 19.76
N ALA A 453 -9.74 -19.90 19.55
CA ALA A 453 -9.45 -21.29 19.21
C ALA A 453 -9.54 -22.25 20.43
N GLY A 454 -9.80 -21.73 21.64
CA GLY A 454 -9.84 -22.50 22.87
C GLY A 454 -8.47 -22.99 23.38
N ALA A 455 -7.38 -22.58 22.73
CA ALA A 455 -6.03 -23.05 23.00
C ALA A 455 -5.27 -22.19 24.05
N GLY A 456 -5.99 -21.39 24.83
CA GLY A 456 -5.43 -20.52 25.86
C GLY A 456 -6.48 -19.60 26.47
N ALA A 457 -6.11 -18.86 27.51
CA ALA A 457 -6.99 -17.88 28.14
C ALA A 457 -7.14 -16.63 27.27
N ARG A 458 -8.18 -15.81 27.55
CA ARG A 458 -8.28 -14.45 26.97
C ARG A 458 -7.03 -13.64 27.32
N PRO A 459 -6.56 -12.75 26.44
CA PRO A 459 -5.39 -11.94 26.73
C PRO A 459 -5.58 -11.10 28.00
N ILE A 460 -4.54 -11.02 28.82
CA ILE A 460 -4.52 -10.19 30.04
C ILE A 460 -3.68 -8.95 29.76
N PRO A 461 -4.27 -7.77 29.46
CA PRO A 461 -3.51 -6.55 29.24
C PRO A 461 -2.52 -6.30 30.38
N TYR A 462 -1.27 -5.97 30.08
CA TYR A 462 -0.22 -5.84 31.11
C TYR A 462 -0.64 -4.91 32.27
N ALA A 463 -1.34 -3.80 31.97
CA ALA A 463 -1.85 -2.85 32.97
C ALA A 463 -2.91 -3.41 33.95
N SER A 464 -3.49 -4.58 33.67
CA SER A 464 -4.44 -5.28 34.56
C SER A 464 -3.91 -6.61 35.10
N LEU A 465 -2.66 -6.98 34.79
CA LEU A 465 -2.03 -8.21 35.26
C LEU A 465 -1.90 -8.23 36.79
N ASN A 466 -2.36 -9.32 37.40
CA ASN A 466 -2.22 -9.56 38.83
C ASN A 466 -2.10 -11.07 39.09
N ALA A 467 -1.84 -11.46 40.35
CA ALA A 467 -1.61 -12.86 40.69
C ALA A 467 -2.82 -13.74 40.38
N THR A 468 -4.03 -13.26 40.71
CA THR A 468 -5.28 -14.01 40.54
C THR A 468 -5.61 -14.26 39.07
N ASN A 469 -5.62 -13.22 38.22
CA ASN A 469 -5.97 -13.43 36.81
C ASN A 469 -4.90 -14.22 36.02
N LEU A 470 -3.64 -14.14 36.44
CA LEU A 470 -2.58 -15.00 35.92
C LEU A 470 -2.76 -16.45 36.39
N ALA A 471 -3.12 -16.67 37.66
CA ALA A 471 -3.43 -18.00 38.20
C ALA A 471 -4.63 -18.64 37.49
N ASP A 472 -5.72 -17.90 37.31
CA ASP A 472 -6.92 -18.36 36.58
C ASP A 472 -6.58 -18.76 35.14
N ALA A 473 -5.75 -17.96 34.46
CA ALA A 473 -5.33 -18.22 33.08
C ALA A 473 -4.34 -19.39 32.94
N ILE A 474 -3.48 -19.62 33.95
CA ILE A 474 -2.66 -20.84 34.04
C ILE A 474 -3.56 -22.05 34.27
N GLY A 475 -4.50 -21.97 35.22
CA GLY A 475 -5.47 -23.04 35.51
C GLY A 475 -6.29 -23.45 34.28
N LEU A 476 -6.81 -22.47 33.54
CA LEU A 476 -7.51 -22.71 32.27
C LEU A 476 -6.62 -23.39 31.24
N GLY A 477 -5.36 -22.94 31.09
CA GLY A 477 -4.38 -23.56 30.19
C GLY A 477 -4.02 -25.01 30.55
N LEU A 478 -4.27 -25.45 31.79
CA LEU A 478 -4.04 -26.82 32.24
C LEU A 478 -5.27 -27.72 32.13
N THR A 479 -6.41 -27.21 31.65
CA THR A 479 -7.61 -28.02 31.41
C THR A 479 -7.42 -29.02 30.25
N PRO A 480 -8.04 -30.21 30.32
CA PRO A 480 -8.03 -31.18 29.20
C PRO A 480 -8.56 -30.58 27.89
N GLU A 481 -9.55 -29.68 27.97
CA GLU A 481 -10.16 -28.99 26.84
C GLU A 481 -9.14 -28.09 26.13
N ALA A 482 -8.43 -27.24 26.88
CA ALA A 482 -7.41 -26.34 26.32
C ALA A 482 -6.23 -27.13 25.73
N GLN A 483 -5.76 -28.17 26.42
CA GLN A 483 -4.71 -29.07 25.92
C GLN A 483 -5.13 -29.78 24.63
N LYS A 484 -6.37 -30.28 24.56
CA LYS A 484 -6.92 -30.93 23.36
C LYS A 484 -7.06 -29.94 22.20
N ALA A 485 -7.48 -28.70 22.46
CA ALA A 485 -7.56 -27.64 21.44
C ALA A 485 -6.17 -27.30 20.88
N ALA A 486 -5.20 -27.02 21.74
CA ALA A 486 -3.81 -26.75 21.35
C ALA A 486 -3.18 -27.92 20.57
N TYR A 487 -3.43 -29.17 21.01
CA TYR A 487 -2.98 -30.37 20.30
C TYR A 487 -3.64 -30.54 18.92
N GLY A 488 -4.94 -30.24 18.80
CA GLY A 488 -5.66 -30.27 17.51
C GLY A 488 -5.12 -29.25 16.49
N ILE A 489 -4.67 -28.08 16.96
CA ILE A 489 -3.96 -27.08 16.15
C ILE A 489 -2.56 -27.59 15.78
N SER A 490 -1.80 -28.11 16.75
CA SER A 490 -0.46 -28.70 16.55
C SER A 490 -0.43 -29.77 15.44
N LEU A 491 -1.41 -30.67 15.42
CA LEU A 491 -1.50 -31.72 14.39
C LEU A 491 -1.63 -31.14 12.97
N LYS A 492 -2.43 -30.09 12.80
CA LYS A 492 -2.57 -29.41 11.51
C LYS A 492 -1.28 -28.66 11.15
N MET A 493 -0.74 -27.88 12.08
CA MET A 493 0.51 -27.13 11.89
C MET A 493 1.71 -28.01 11.50
N LYS A 494 1.79 -29.24 12.02
CA LYS A 494 2.84 -30.21 11.65
C LYS A 494 2.71 -30.78 10.24
N SER A 495 1.54 -30.65 9.60
CA SER A 495 1.31 -31.02 8.19
C SER A 495 1.50 -29.84 7.22
N GLU A 496 1.61 -28.61 7.73
CA GLU A 496 1.82 -27.41 6.92
C GLU A 496 3.27 -27.27 6.46
N SER A 497 3.47 -26.75 5.24
CA SER A 497 4.81 -26.43 4.71
C SER A 497 4.94 -24.93 4.44
N GLY A 498 4.88 -24.13 5.50
CA GLY A 498 4.78 -22.66 5.43
C GLY A 498 5.70 -22.00 4.41
N MET A 499 7.01 -22.26 4.51
CA MET A 499 8.02 -21.70 3.61
C MET A 499 7.80 -22.13 2.14
N ARG A 500 7.50 -23.41 1.89
CA ARG A 500 7.26 -23.92 0.52
C ARG A 500 6.00 -23.30 -0.09
N THR A 501 4.91 -23.23 0.67
CA THR A 501 3.66 -22.61 0.25
C THR A 501 3.84 -21.11 -0.03
N ALA A 502 4.68 -20.42 0.75
CA ALA A 502 5.04 -19.02 0.49
C ALA A 502 5.87 -18.84 -0.78
N VAL A 503 6.86 -19.72 -1.04
CA VAL A 503 7.62 -19.71 -2.30
C VAL A 503 6.71 -19.99 -3.50
N GLN A 504 5.78 -20.94 -3.39
CA GLN A 504 4.78 -21.21 -4.43
C GLN A 504 3.83 -20.01 -4.66
N SER A 505 3.38 -19.35 -3.60
CA SER A 505 2.57 -18.12 -3.70
C SER A 505 3.34 -17.01 -4.41
N PHE A 506 4.62 -16.81 -4.06
CA PHE A 506 5.50 -15.86 -4.75
C PHE A 506 5.64 -16.20 -6.23
N HIS A 507 6.05 -17.43 -6.57
CA HIS A 507 6.23 -17.90 -7.95
C HIS A 507 4.97 -17.75 -8.81
N ARG A 508 3.80 -18.11 -8.27
CA ARG A 508 2.50 -18.00 -8.95
C ARG A 508 2.13 -16.55 -9.31
N ASN A 509 2.64 -15.58 -8.56
CA ASN A 509 2.36 -14.15 -8.76
C ASN A 509 3.39 -13.43 -9.66
N LEU A 510 4.37 -14.14 -10.21
CA LEU A 510 5.39 -13.58 -11.11
C LEU A 510 4.91 -13.58 -12.58
N PRO A 511 5.20 -12.51 -13.36
CA PRO A 511 4.86 -12.44 -14.79
C PRO A 511 5.88 -13.22 -15.63
N LEU A 512 5.83 -14.54 -15.57
CA LEU A 512 6.82 -15.44 -16.20
C LEU A 512 6.89 -15.25 -17.73
N ASP A 513 5.77 -14.92 -18.37
CA ASP A 513 5.71 -14.56 -19.78
C ASP A 513 6.66 -13.41 -20.13
N ARG A 514 6.85 -12.46 -19.21
CA ARG A 514 7.72 -11.27 -19.36
C ARG A 514 9.13 -11.47 -18.84
N MET A 515 9.33 -12.40 -17.91
CA MET A 515 10.62 -12.66 -17.28
C MET A 515 11.55 -13.53 -18.12
N ARG A 516 11.06 -14.42 -18.99
CA ARG A 516 11.93 -15.33 -19.76
C ARG A 516 12.77 -14.60 -20.82
N CYS A 517 14.08 -14.83 -20.81
CA CYS A 517 14.98 -14.43 -21.89
C CYS A 517 14.82 -15.34 -23.12
N SER A 518 14.86 -14.74 -24.32
CA SER A 518 14.67 -15.41 -25.61
C SER A 518 15.82 -16.37 -25.98
N LEU A 519 17.01 -16.15 -25.41
CA LEU A 519 18.23 -16.94 -25.67
C LEU A 519 18.56 -17.90 -24.52
N LEU A 520 18.33 -17.47 -23.28
CA LEU A 520 18.57 -18.22 -22.04
C LEU A 520 17.27 -18.29 -21.23
N PRO A 521 16.36 -19.24 -21.51
CA PRO A 521 15.02 -19.28 -20.90
C PRO A 521 14.98 -19.35 -19.37
N ASN A 522 16.09 -19.80 -18.77
CA ASN A 522 16.34 -19.90 -17.34
C ASN A 522 16.86 -18.60 -16.68
N GLN A 523 16.96 -17.49 -17.42
CA GLN A 523 17.42 -16.20 -16.88
C GLN A 523 16.40 -15.08 -17.09
N ALA A 524 16.33 -14.17 -16.11
CA ALA A 524 15.54 -12.96 -16.18
C ALA A 524 15.94 -12.06 -17.37
N ALA A 525 14.98 -11.77 -18.24
CA ALA A 525 15.09 -10.75 -19.27
C ALA A 525 14.97 -9.35 -18.65
N VAL A 526 16.03 -8.55 -18.75
CA VAL A 526 16.04 -7.16 -18.25
C VAL A 526 16.31 -6.13 -19.36
N TRP A 527 16.49 -6.62 -20.59
CA TRP A 527 16.75 -5.84 -21.80
C TRP A 527 15.78 -6.20 -22.92
N LYS A 528 15.47 -5.22 -23.76
CA LYS A 528 14.69 -5.36 -25.00
C LYS A 528 15.54 -4.84 -26.16
N TYR A 529 15.76 -5.68 -27.17
CA TYR A 529 16.50 -5.31 -28.38
C TYR A 529 15.53 -4.91 -29.50
N THR A 530 15.61 -3.66 -29.96
CA THR A 530 14.54 -3.05 -30.79
C THR A 530 14.79 -3.09 -32.30
N LYS A 531 15.83 -3.77 -32.79
CA LYS A 531 16.13 -3.87 -34.24
C LYS A 531 15.32 -4.96 -34.93
N THR A 532 14.87 -5.97 -34.18
CA THR A 532 14.10 -7.12 -34.67
C THR A 532 12.60 -6.83 -34.67
N LYS A 533 11.86 -7.38 -35.65
CA LYS A 533 10.39 -7.21 -35.75
C LYS A 533 9.66 -7.60 -34.45
N ASN A 534 10.09 -8.70 -33.82
CA ASN A 534 9.46 -9.25 -32.61
C ASN A 534 9.99 -8.63 -31.30
N ASN A 535 11.02 -7.79 -31.35
CA ASN A 535 11.74 -7.22 -30.20
C ASN A 535 12.20 -8.27 -29.16
N LEU A 536 13.37 -8.88 -29.39
CA LEU A 536 13.94 -9.90 -28.50
C LEU A 536 14.11 -9.40 -27.05
N ARG A 537 13.76 -10.26 -26.09
CA ARG A 537 13.90 -10.03 -24.64
C ARG A 537 15.15 -10.76 -24.16
N LEU A 538 16.11 -10.04 -23.59
CA LEU A 538 17.45 -10.56 -23.33
C LEU A 538 17.85 -10.40 -21.86
N SER A 539 18.55 -11.40 -21.34
CA SER A 539 19.11 -11.39 -19.98
C SER A 539 20.38 -10.55 -19.90
N LYS A 540 20.85 -10.33 -18.66
CA LYS A 540 22.09 -9.60 -18.36
C LYS A 540 23.29 -10.25 -19.04
N ALA A 541 23.47 -11.56 -18.87
CA ALA A 541 24.55 -12.32 -19.50
C ALA A 541 24.42 -12.40 -21.02
N ALA A 542 23.22 -12.67 -21.55
CA ALA A 542 22.99 -12.74 -22.99
C ALA A 542 23.33 -11.43 -23.70
N VAL A 543 22.96 -10.27 -23.14
CA VAL A 543 23.35 -8.96 -23.69
C VAL A 543 24.86 -8.77 -23.66
N GLN A 544 25.53 -9.11 -22.56
CA GLN A 544 26.97 -8.94 -22.45
C GLN A 544 27.73 -9.80 -23.47
N ILE A 545 27.34 -11.06 -23.67
CA ILE A 545 27.95 -11.97 -24.66
C ILE A 545 27.78 -11.41 -26.08
N LEU A 546 26.60 -10.89 -26.40
CA LEU A 546 26.32 -10.28 -27.71
C LEU A 546 27.07 -8.96 -27.93
N ILE A 547 27.35 -8.19 -26.87
CA ILE A 547 28.21 -6.99 -26.93
C ILE A 547 29.66 -7.40 -27.17
N ASN A 548 30.18 -8.38 -26.42
CA ASN A 548 31.56 -8.86 -26.54
C ASN A 548 31.90 -9.44 -27.94
N HIS A 549 30.90 -9.81 -28.73
CA HIS A 549 31.03 -10.37 -30.08
C HIS A 549 30.46 -9.45 -31.19
N ASP A 550 30.26 -8.15 -30.89
CA ASP A 550 29.75 -7.12 -31.82
C ASP A 550 28.41 -7.47 -32.51
N LYS A 551 27.59 -8.34 -31.90
CA LYS A 551 26.29 -8.78 -32.44
C LYS A 551 25.17 -7.78 -32.17
N VAL A 552 25.26 -6.98 -31.11
CA VAL A 552 24.27 -5.96 -30.77
C VAL A 552 24.90 -4.60 -30.52
N ASP A 553 24.30 -3.57 -31.11
CA ASP A 553 24.63 -2.18 -30.83
C ASP A 553 23.81 -1.67 -29.63
N ALA A 554 24.50 -1.11 -28.63
CA ALA A 554 23.90 -0.57 -27.42
C ALA A 554 22.82 0.49 -27.67
N LYS A 555 22.86 1.22 -28.79
CA LYS A 555 21.83 2.22 -29.15
C LYS A 555 20.45 1.60 -29.39
N HIS A 556 20.38 0.30 -29.70
CA HIS A 556 19.16 -0.47 -29.91
C HIS A 556 18.75 -1.33 -28.70
N LEU A 557 19.53 -1.31 -27.61
CA LEU A 557 19.13 -1.89 -26.33
C LEU A 557 18.31 -0.87 -25.53
N ARG A 558 17.22 -1.34 -24.92
CA ARG A 558 16.40 -0.59 -23.97
C ARG A 558 16.16 -1.44 -22.73
N PRO A 559 16.01 -0.85 -21.53
CA PRO A 559 15.51 -1.59 -20.38
C PRO A 559 14.18 -2.27 -20.73
N HIS A 560 14.03 -3.51 -20.30
CA HIS A 560 12.75 -4.22 -20.32
C HIS A 560 12.04 -4.04 -18.98
N ASP A 561 10.75 -3.75 -19.05
CA ASP A 561 9.89 -3.56 -17.89
C ASP A 561 9.14 -4.86 -17.64
N ILE A 562 9.54 -5.58 -16.59
CA ILE A 562 8.98 -6.88 -16.22
C ILE A 562 7.56 -6.68 -15.67
N LYS A 563 7.42 -5.87 -14.62
CA LYS A 563 6.14 -5.43 -14.03
C LYS A 563 6.19 -3.92 -13.80
N ARG A 564 5.73 -3.14 -14.78
CA ARG A 564 5.61 -1.68 -14.64
C ARG A 564 4.47 -1.35 -13.69
N ILE A 565 4.77 -0.67 -12.60
CA ILE A 565 3.78 -0.08 -11.68
C ILE A 565 3.46 1.34 -12.17
N VAL A 566 2.17 1.65 -12.29
CA VAL A 566 1.68 3.02 -12.53
C VAL A 566 0.77 3.37 -11.38
N ILE A 567 1.03 4.50 -10.73
CA ILE A 567 0.21 5.02 -9.63
C ILE A 567 -0.56 6.20 -10.20
N GLU A 568 -1.87 6.02 -10.35
CA GLU A 568 -2.79 7.06 -10.79
C GLU A 568 -3.46 7.71 -9.58
N ASN A 569 -3.90 8.96 -9.72
CA ASN A 569 -4.57 9.69 -8.65
C ASN A 569 -6.07 9.72 -8.97
N ARG A 570 -6.85 8.85 -8.33
CA ARG A 570 -8.28 8.67 -8.61
C ARG A 570 -9.02 9.98 -8.30
N ARG A 571 -9.85 10.41 -9.25
CA ARG A 571 -10.68 11.62 -9.13
C ARG A 571 -12.13 11.19 -9.09
N TRP A 572 -12.79 11.28 -7.92
CA TRP A 572 -14.15 10.76 -7.74
C TRP A 572 -15.22 11.64 -8.41
N ASP A 573 -14.99 12.95 -8.44
CA ASP A 573 -15.88 13.94 -9.04
C ASP A 573 -15.05 15.17 -9.53
N PRO A 574 -15.59 16.04 -10.40
CA PRO A 574 -14.83 17.15 -10.96
C PRO A 574 -14.44 18.20 -9.92
N VAL A 575 -15.25 18.44 -8.88
CA VAL A 575 -14.95 19.46 -7.87
C VAL A 575 -13.75 19.02 -7.02
N THR A 576 -13.77 17.78 -6.52
CA THR A 576 -12.67 17.26 -5.70
C THR A 576 -11.42 16.99 -6.53
N GLY A 577 -11.57 16.51 -7.77
CA GLY A 577 -10.47 16.36 -8.73
C GLY A 577 -9.75 17.68 -9.00
N ILE A 578 -10.50 18.74 -9.32
CA ILE A 578 -9.96 20.07 -9.58
C ILE A 578 -9.36 20.70 -8.31
N LEU A 579 -10.05 20.63 -7.16
CA LEU A 579 -9.56 21.20 -5.90
C LEU A 579 -8.20 20.60 -5.52
N SER A 580 -8.07 19.27 -5.61
CA SER A 580 -6.82 18.53 -5.33
C SER A 580 -5.81 18.52 -6.49
N ALA A 581 -6.08 19.19 -7.60
CA ALA A 581 -5.06 19.61 -8.57
C ALA A 581 -4.57 21.02 -8.24
N ALA A 582 -5.46 21.90 -7.78
CA ALA A 582 -5.14 23.28 -7.44
C ALA A 582 -4.20 23.41 -6.23
N THR A 583 -4.30 22.50 -5.26
CA THR A 583 -3.41 22.42 -4.09
C THR A 583 -1.93 22.31 -4.45
N ASN A 584 -1.58 21.63 -5.54
CA ASN A 584 -0.20 21.51 -6.04
C ASN A 584 0.34 22.79 -6.69
N THR A 585 -0.52 23.79 -6.93
CA THR A 585 -0.21 24.98 -7.74
C THR A 585 -0.22 26.28 -6.93
N GLY A 586 -0.92 26.34 -5.79
CA GLY A 586 -0.80 27.42 -4.80
C GLY A 586 -2.11 27.85 -4.12
N THR A 587 -1.97 28.60 -3.03
CA THR A 587 -3.07 29.05 -2.14
C THR A 587 -4.08 29.98 -2.81
N ASP A 588 -3.61 30.95 -3.61
CA ASP A 588 -4.49 31.92 -4.27
C ASP A 588 -5.37 31.26 -5.33
N MET A 589 -4.84 30.21 -5.97
CA MET A 589 -5.57 29.47 -6.98
C MET A 589 -6.63 28.55 -6.35
N LEU A 590 -6.32 27.92 -5.20
CA LEU A 590 -7.29 27.17 -4.40
C LEU A 590 -8.53 28.04 -4.07
N LYS A 591 -8.30 29.31 -3.72
CA LYS A 591 -9.36 30.29 -3.44
C LYS A 591 -10.21 30.62 -4.67
N SER A 592 -9.59 30.93 -5.81
CA SER A 592 -10.32 31.21 -7.06
C SER A 592 -11.11 29.99 -7.58
N THR A 593 -10.56 28.79 -7.41
CA THR A 593 -11.18 27.54 -7.83
C THR A 593 -12.36 27.18 -6.93
N THR A 594 -12.24 27.36 -5.62
CA THR A 594 -13.35 27.20 -4.67
C THR A 594 -14.50 28.13 -5.04
N ASP A 595 -14.21 29.40 -5.33
CA ASP A 595 -15.20 30.38 -5.77
C ASP A 595 -15.94 29.98 -7.06
N MET A 596 -15.29 29.29 -8.00
CA MET A 596 -15.87 28.87 -9.28
C MET A 596 -16.96 27.80 -9.13
N PHE A 597 -16.87 26.92 -8.12
CA PHE A 597 -17.86 25.86 -7.87
C PHE A 597 -18.80 26.16 -6.71
N TYR A 598 -18.28 26.75 -5.63
CA TYR A 598 -19.06 27.06 -4.43
C TYR A 598 -20.11 28.15 -4.69
N LYS A 599 -19.80 29.18 -5.49
CA LYS A 599 -20.78 30.23 -5.81
C LYS A 599 -21.98 29.69 -6.62
N PRO A 600 -21.80 28.96 -7.75
CA PRO A 600 -22.93 28.35 -8.45
C PRO A 600 -23.72 27.34 -7.61
N TYR A 601 -23.04 26.49 -6.82
CA TYR A 601 -23.71 25.53 -5.93
C TYR A 601 -24.56 26.22 -4.85
N LYS A 602 -24.02 27.31 -4.26
CA LYS A 602 -24.73 28.13 -3.27
C LYS A 602 -25.95 28.84 -3.88
N GLU A 603 -25.84 29.35 -5.12
CA GLU A 603 -26.99 29.96 -5.81
C GLU A 603 -28.03 28.92 -6.25
N TYR A 604 -27.60 27.71 -6.66
CA TYR A 604 -28.50 26.59 -6.93
C TYR A 604 -29.32 26.20 -5.69
N ASN A 605 -28.69 26.10 -4.51
CA ASN A 605 -29.39 25.83 -3.26
C ASN A 605 -30.27 27.00 -2.79
N ARG A 606 -29.89 28.26 -3.06
CA ARG A 606 -30.76 29.44 -2.84
C ARG A 606 -32.04 29.39 -3.68
N GLY A 607 -31.99 28.83 -4.89
CA GLY A 607 -33.17 28.59 -5.73
C GLY A 607 -34.16 27.56 -5.17
N ARG A 608 -33.79 26.82 -4.11
CA ARG A 608 -34.60 25.75 -3.50
C ARG A 608 -35.33 26.15 -2.21
N SER A 609 -35.10 27.35 -1.67
CA SER A 609 -35.86 27.84 -0.51
C SER A 609 -37.27 28.28 -0.92
N PRO A 610 -38.36 27.83 -0.24
CA PRO A 610 -39.71 28.25 -0.58
C PRO A 610 -39.91 29.76 -0.39
N ARG A 611 -40.26 30.46 -1.47
CA ARG A 611 -40.71 31.86 -1.39
C ARG A 611 -42.11 31.89 -0.77
N ILE A 612 -42.20 32.23 0.52
CA ILE A 612 -43.46 32.61 1.14
C ILE A 612 -43.96 33.88 0.46
N THR A 613 -45.12 33.80 -0.18
CA THR A 613 -45.78 34.93 -0.84
C THR A 613 -46.47 35.80 0.21
N GLY A 614 -45.90 36.98 0.48
CA GLY A 614 -46.54 38.05 1.25
C GLY A 614 -46.54 39.35 0.45
N SER A 615 -47.71 39.95 0.26
CA SER A 615 -47.89 41.14 -0.58
C SER A 615 -47.76 42.44 0.22
N SER A 616 -46.99 43.40 -0.28
CA SER A 616 -47.40 44.81 -0.31
C SER A 616 -46.49 45.63 -1.24
N SER A 617 -47.08 46.67 -1.83
CA SER A 617 -46.45 47.64 -2.72
C SER A 617 -45.65 48.69 -1.93
N ASP A 618 -44.55 49.21 -2.50
CA ASP A 618 -44.63 50.53 -3.13
C ASP A 618 -43.46 50.90 -4.08
N ARG A 619 -43.64 52.01 -4.80
CA ARG A 619 -42.83 52.50 -5.93
C ARG A 619 -41.50 53.14 -5.51
N SER A 620 -40.47 53.04 -6.37
CA SER A 620 -40.01 54.19 -7.20
C SER A 620 -38.73 53.88 -8.00
N MET A 621 -38.62 54.47 -9.20
CA MET A 621 -37.37 54.52 -9.97
C MET A 621 -36.58 55.79 -9.64
N SER A 622 -35.25 55.73 -9.61
CA SER A 622 -34.41 56.85 -10.07
C SER A 622 -32.95 56.46 -10.32
N LEU A 623 -32.40 57.02 -11.39
CA LEU A 623 -30.99 57.18 -11.77
C LEU A 623 -30.92 58.54 -12.51
N PRO A 624 -29.74 59.15 -12.72
CA PRO A 624 -28.54 59.18 -11.88
C PRO A 624 -28.06 60.64 -11.63
N VAL A 625 -27.10 60.85 -10.71
CA VAL A 625 -26.43 62.17 -10.57
C VAL A 625 -24.90 62.02 -10.41
N ARG A 626 -24.16 62.73 -11.28
CA ARG A 626 -22.73 63.06 -11.15
C ARG A 626 -22.56 64.42 -10.45
N PRO A 627 -21.40 64.70 -9.86
CA PRO A 627 -20.85 66.06 -9.88
C PRO A 627 -19.61 66.23 -10.77
N ALA A 628 -19.48 67.43 -11.33
CA ALA A 628 -18.29 68.04 -11.93
C ALA A 628 -17.22 68.35 -10.83
N THR A 629 -16.01 68.91 -11.06
CA THR A 629 -15.37 69.64 -12.21
C THR A 629 -13.83 69.36 -12.09
N ALA A 630 -12.84 69.90 -12.84
CA ALA A 630 -12.73 71.05 -13.76
C ALA A 630 -11.73 70.77 -14.92
N ASP A 631 -11.15 71.83 -15.47
CA ASP A 631 -10.25 71.97 -16.66
C ASP A 631 -9.12 72.99 -16.30
N PRO A 632 -8.19 73.43 -17.18
CA PRO A 632 -7.77 72.93 -18.51
C PRO A 632 -6.23 72.91 -18.76
N THR A 633 -5.76 72.40 -19.91
CA THR A 633 -5.03 73.16 -20.98
C THR A 633 -4.14 72.31 -21.92
N ALA A 634 -4.07 72.75 -23.20
CA ALA A 634 -3.01 72.53 -24.20
C ALA A 634 -2.81 71.14 -24.87
N LEU A 635 -3.57 70.92 -25.95
CA LEU A 635 -3.08 70.35 -27.23
C LEU A 635 -2.44 71.51 -28.07
N PRO A 636 -1.71 71.31 -29.20
CA PRO A 636 -1.87 70.21 -30.17
C PRO A 636 -0.59 69.69 -30.89
N HIS A 637 -0.74 68.63 -31.70
CA HIS A 637 -0.67 68.72 -33.18
C HIS A 637 -0.95 67.36 -33.83
N ALA A 638 -1.67 67.40 -34.96
CA ALA A 638 -2.04 66.24 -35.77
C ALA A 638 -1.10 66.06 -36.97
N ASN A 639 -1.13 64.89 -37.59
CA ASN A 639 -1.12 64.77 -39.05
C ASN A 639 -1.74 63.44 -39.51
N THR A 640 -2.21 63.42 -40.75
CA THR A 640 -3.29 62.56 -41.28
C THR A 640 -2.84 61.65 -42.43
N ASP A 641 -3.39 60.43 -42.47
CA ASP A 641 -3.91 59.71 -43.67
C ASP A 641 -2.97 59.36 -44.88
N PRO A 642 -3.39 58.52 -45.86
CA PRO A 642 -4.42 57.47 -45.87
C PRO A 642 -4.01 56.11 -46.53
N ALA A 643 -4.95 55.16 -46.41
CA ALA A 643 -5.31 53.98 -47.23
C ALA A 643 -4.61 53.62 -48.56
N ASN A 644 -4.59 52.29 -48.85
CA ASN A 644 -4.99 51.73 -50.15
C ASN A 644 -5.46 50.25 -50.01
N ALA A 645 -6.25 49.73 -50.95
CA ALA A 645 -7.01 48.47 -50.83
C ALA A 645 -6.71 47.40 -51.91
N ASP A 646 -6.92 46.12 -51.55
CA ASP A 646 -7.49 44.94 -52.29
C ASP A 646 -7.37 44.82 -53.83
N PRO A 647 -7.28 43.58 -54.44
CA PRO A 647 -8.08 42.40 -54.04
C PRO A 647 -7.54 40.95 -54.27
N VAL A 648 -8.29 40.02 -53.67
CA VAL A 648 -8.58 38.58 -53.97
C VAL A 648 -7.80 37.82 -55.08
N GLY A 649 -7.31 36.61 -54.75
CA GLY A 649 -7.00 35.54 -55.70
C GLY A 649 -6.91 34.15 -55.03
N ILE A 650 -7.59 33.14 -55.58
CA ILE A 650 -7.66 31.75 -55.07
C ILE A 650 -6.78 30.83 -55.94
N VAL A 651 -6.06 29.89 -55.31
CA VAL A 651 -5.95 28.44 -55.61
C VAL A 651 -4.76 27.88 -54.81
N ASP A 652 -5.02 26.83 -54.03
CA ASP A 652 -4.03 26.20 -53.16
C ASP A 652 -3.77 24.75 -53.60
N SER A 653 -2.55 24.45 -53.99
CA SER A 653 -2.08 23.07 -54.16
C SER A 653 -0.56 22.97 -54.07
N GLU A 654 -0.03 22.53 -52.93
CA GLU A 654 1.01 21.49 -52.91
C GLU A 654 1.27 20.89 -51.52
N ARG A 655 1.55 19.59 -51.50
CA ARG A 655 1.83 18.80 -50.28
C ARG A 655 3.10 19.32 -49.57
N ARG A 656 3.02 19.63 -48.27
CA ARG A 656 4.22 19.85 -47.44
C ARG A 656 4.28 19.00 -46.17
N ASN A 657 5.46 18.40 -45.98
CA ASN A 657 5.83 17.39 -45.01
C ASN A 657 5.58 17.74 -43.54
N GLY A 658 4.81 16.89 -42.83
CA GLY A 658 4.52 17.00 -41.39
C GLY A 658 5.70 16.71 -40.42
N TRP A 659 6.95 16.71 -40.90
CA TRP A 659 8.14 16.53 -40.04
C TRP A 659 8.75 17.86 -39.56
N LEU A 660 8.59 18.95 -40.31
CA LEU A 660 9.12 20.27 -39.93
C LEU A 660 8.26 20.97 -38.87
N THR A 661 6.94 20.70 -38.84
CA THR A 661 5.98 21.30 -37.91
C THR A 661 6.24 20.89 -36.45
N ALA A 662 6.78 19.70 -36.19
CA ALA A 662 7.11 19.26 -34.84
C ALA A 662 8.28 20.05 -34.22
N GLY A 663 9.29 20.38 -35.02
CA GLY A 663 10.44 21.18 -34.57
C GLY A 663 10.08 22.65 -34.31
N SER A 664 9.25 23.25 -35.17
CA SER A 664 8.78 24.63 -34.97
C SER A 664 7.85 24.76 -33.76
N MET A 665 7.01 23.75 -33.48
CA MET A 665 6.18 23.73 -32.26
C MET A 665 7.03 23.68 -30.98
N MET A 666 8.06 22.82 -30.90
CA MET A 666 8.98 22.82 -29.75
C MET A 666 9.70 24.16 -29.56
N GLY A 667 10.15 24.79 -30.65
CA GLY A 667 10.81 26.10 -30.61
C GLY A 667 9.88 27.25 -30.19
N ALA A 668 8.61 27.21 -30.62
CA ALA A 668 7.60 28.20 -30.24
C ALA A 668 7.23 28.11 -28.75
N SER A 669 7.06 26.89 -28.21
CA SER A 669 6.81 26.68 -26.78
C SER A 669 7.92 27.27 -25.90
N LEU A 670 9.19 27.15 -26.31
CA LEU A 670 10.31 27.72 -25.54
C LEU A 670 10.39 29.26 -25.62
N LYS A 671 10.01 29.88 -26.75
CA LYS A 671 10.06 31.35 -26.90
C LYS A 671 8.91 32.09 -26.20
N GLY A 672 7.75 31.47 -26.04
CA GLY A 672 6.63 32.04 -25.26
C GLY A 672 6.82 31.94 -23.73
N LEU A 673 7.82 31.18 -23.26
CA LEU A 673 7.94 30.76 -21.86
C LEU A 673 8.55 31.80 -20.90
N GLY A 674 9.04 32.93 -21.41
CA GLY A 674 9.92 33.86 -20.67
C GLY A 674 9.35 34.57 -19.42
N LYS A 675 8.06 34.39 -19.10
CA LYS A 675 7.40 34.97 -17.90
C LYS A 675 6.50 34.00 -17.12
N PHE A 676 6.52 32.70 -17.44
CA PHE A 676 5.73 31.68 -16.74
C PHE A 676 6.67 30.65 -16.11
N THR A 677 6.56 30.42 -14.80
CA THR A 677 7.27 29.31 -14.17
C THR A 677 6.68 27.98 -14.67
N GLY A 678 7.52 26.98 -14.92
CA GLY A 678 7.07 25.69 -15.46
C GLY A 678 6.02 25.00 -14.57
N THR A 679 6.09 25.24 -13.25
CA THR A 679 5.10 24.79 -12.26
C THR A 679 3.71 25.39 -12.50
N TYR A 680 3.64 26.70 -12.79
CA TYR A 680 2.36 27.38 -13.05
C TYR A 680 1.72 26.86 -14.34
N PHE A 681 2.52 26.74 -15.42
CA PHE A 681 2.02 26.19 -16.69
C PHE A 681 1.46 24.77 -16.52
N ARG A 682 2.20 23.90 -15.83
CA ARG A 682 1.76 22.54 -15.53
C ARG A 682 0.46 22.52 -14.72
N GLY A 683 0.38 23.27 -13.63
CA GLY A 683 -0.81 23.31 -12.78
C GLY A 683 -2.07 23.76 -13.52
N VAL A 684 -2.01 24.92 -14.17
CA VAL A 684 -3.17 25.56 -14.80
C VAL A 684 -3.57 24.93 -16.13
N VAL A 685 -2.61 24.58 -16.99
CA VAL A 685 -2.87 24.14 -18.38
C VAL A 685 -2.98 22.61 -18.49
N VAL A 686 -2.37 21.87 -17.56
CA VAL A 686 -2.30 20.40 -17.63
C VAL A 686 -3.08 19.74 -16.50
N ASP A 687 -2.75 20.03 -15.25
CA ASP A 687 -3.22 19.23 -14.12
C ASP A 687 -4.68 19.55 -13.73
N ILE A 688 -5.12 20.82 -13.76
CA ILE A 688 -6.54 21.17 -13.52
C ILE A 688 -7.46 20.62 -14.62
N PRO A 689 -7.25 20.85 -15.94
CA PRO A 689 -8.19 20.37 -16.96
C PRO A 689 -8.22 18.84 -17.04
N HIS A 690 -7.10 18.18 -16.77
CA HIS A 690 -7.04 16.71 -16.69
C HIS A 690 -7.83 16.19 -15.49
N ALA A 691 -7.66 16.79 -14.30
CA ALA A 691 -8.42 16.38 -13.12
C ALA A 691 -9.92 16.71 -13.22
N ALA A 692 -10.28 17.76 -13.97
CA ALA A 692 -11.67 18.05 -14.35
C ALA A 692 -12.24 16.95 -15.24
N ALA A 693 -11.56 16.61 -16.35
CA ALA A 693 -11.98 15.58 -17.30
C ALA A 693 -12.13 14.21 -16.63
N GLU A 694 -11.19 13.85 -15.75
CA GLU A 694 -11.22 12.62 -14.95
C GLU A 694 -12.34 12.63 -13.91
N GLY A 695 -12.50 13.71 -13.15
CA GLY A 695 -13.57 13.82 -12.18
C GLY A 695 -14.95 13.69 -12.84
N PHE A 696 -15.18 14.38 -13.97
CA PHE A 696 -16.40 14.20 -14.77
C PHE A 696 -16.58 12.77 -15.31
N ARG A 697 -15.48 12.06 -15.63
CA ARG A 697 -15.52 10.66 -16.10
C ARG A 697 -16.04 9.71 -15.02
N GLN A 698 -15.75 10.00 -13.75
CA GLN A 698 -16.03 9.09 -12.63
C GLN A 698 -17.37 9.35 -11.92
N VAL A 699 -18.01 10.52 -12.11
CA VAL A 699 -19.37 10.79 -11.56
C VAL A 699 -20.39 9.67 -11.82
N PRO A 700 -20.43 9.00 -12.99
CA PRO A 700 -21.29 7.83 -13.22
C PRO A 700 -21.26 6.76 -12.13
N ARG A 701 -20.07 6.53 -11.52
CA ARG A 701 -19.87 5.54 -10.46
C ARG A 701 -20.68 5.86 -9.19
N LEU A 702 -21.01 7.13 -8.95
CA LEU A 702 -21.76 7.58 -7.76
C LEU A 702 -23.25 7.21 -7.80
N TYR A 703 -23.77 6.71 -8.93
CA TYR A 703 -25.17 6.25 -9.07
C TYR A 703 -25.29 4.84 -9.68
N GLY A 704 -24.23 4.02 -9.59
CA GLY A 704 -24.22 2.65 -10.08
C GLY A 704 -24.26 2.54 -11.60
N ASP A 705 -23.46 3.36 -12.29
CA ASP A 705 -23.07 3.19 -13.70
C ASP A 705 -21.54 3.02 -13.75
N GLN A 706 -21.04 2.13 -14.61
CA GLN A 706 -19.63 1.74 -14.64
C GLN A 706 -18.87 2.57 -15.70
N PRO A 707 -18.04 3.56 -15.31
CA PRO A 707 -17.36 4.41 -16.28
C PRO A 707 -16.26 3.64 -17.03
N LYS A 708 -16.17 3.84 -18.34
CA LYS A 708 -15.15 3.21 -19.19
C LYS A 708 -13.73 3.52 -18.70
N GLU A 709 -12.95 2.47 -18.45
CA GLU A 709 -11.53 2.55 -18.14
C GLU A 709 -10.66 2.60 -19.41
N TYR A 710 -9.60 3.39 -19.36
CA TYR A 710 -8.65 3.54 -20.47
C TYR A 710 -7.23 3.13 -20.01
N GLU A 711 -6.33 2.89 -20.95
CA GLU A 711 -4.92 2.66 -20.60
C GLU A 711 -4.29 3.92 -19.97
N PRO A 712 -3.43 3.77 -18.95
CA PRO A 712 -2.70 4.88 -18.35
C PRO A 712 -1.93 5.75 -19.35
N VAL A 713 -2.06 7.08 -19.21
CA VAL A 713 -1.33 8.05 -20.03
C VAL A 713 0.15 8.07 -19.63
N ARG A 714 1.00 7.56 -20.51
CA ARG A 714 2.45 7.36 -20.29
C ARG A 714 3.33 8.37 -21.02
N ASN A 715 2.86 8.87 -22.15
CA ASN A 715 3.53 9.81 -23.04
C ASN A 715 2.50 10.48 -23.98
N TRP A 716 2.94 11.40 -24.83
CA TRP A 716 2.08 12.16 -25.73
C TRP A 716 1.25 11.29 -26.68
N LYS A 717 1.78 10.15 -27.15
CA LYS A 717 1.05 9.23 -28.04
C LYS A 717 -0.13 8.59 -27.30
N THR A 718 0.14 8.02 -26.12
CA THR A 718 -0.92 7.45 -25.28
C THR A 718 -1.92 8.51 -24.83
N GLY A 719 -1.49 9.73 -24.54
CA GLY A 719 -2.37 10.84 -24.19
C GLY A 719 -3.34 11.20 -25.32
N ALA A 720 -2.83 11.26 -26.56
CA ALA A 720 -3.67 11.45 -27.75
C ALA A 720 -4.63 10.27 -27.99
N THR A 721 -4.18 9.03 -27.80
CA THR A 721 -5.05 7.84 -27.94
C THR A 721 -6.17 7.82 -26.89
N VAL A 722 -5.86 8.11 -25.62
CA VAL A 722 -6.84 8.16 -24.53
C VAL A 722 -7.81 9.32 -24.73
N GLY A 723 -7.31 10.51 -25.09
CA GLY A 723 -8.16 11.67 -25.39
C GLY A 723 -9.12 11.41 -26.55
N GLY A 724 -8.66 10.77 -27.62
CA GLY A 724 -9.51 10.38 -28.75
C GLY A 724 -10.58 9.33 -28.37
N LYS A 725 -10.20 8.29 -27.62
CA LYS A 725 -11.16 7.27 -27.13
C LYS A 725 -12.20 7.89 -26.20
N ASN A 726 -11.76 8.60 -25.16
CA ASN A 726 -12.64 9.27 -24.21
C ASN A 726 -13.58 10.29 -24.87
N PHE A 727 -13.12 10.97 -25.92
CA PHE A 727 -14.00 11.85 -26.71
C PHE A 727 -15.10 11.07 -27.43
N VAL A 728 -14.74 10.03 -28.19
CA VAL A 728 -15.73 9.20 -28.92
C VAL A 728 -16.70 8.55 -27.94
N ASP A 729 -16.18 7.83 -26.95
CA ASP A 729 -16.97 7.08 -25.98
C ASP A 729 -17.87 7.99 -25.13
N GLY A 730 -17.35 9.12 -24.61
CA GLY A 730 -18.14 10.03 -23.79
C GLY A 730 -19.23 10.78 -24.58
N MET A 731 -18.98 11.06 -25.87
CA MET A 731 -20.00 11.61 -26.77
C MET A 731 -21.06 10.56 -27.13
N THR A 732 -20.66 9.34 -27.54
CA THR A 732 -21.63 8.30 -27.91
C THR A 732 -22.49 7.88 -26.72
N ASP A 733 -21.88 7.63 -25.57
CA ASP A 733 -22.58 7.09 -24.42
C ASP A 733 -23.40 8.17 -23.70
N GLY A 734 -22.93 9.41 -23.70
CA GLY A 734 -23.65 10.56 -23.15
C GLY A 734 -24.97 10.82 -23.87
N PHE A 735 -24.96 10.84 -25.22
CA PHE A 735 -26.18 11.03 -26.01
C PHE A 735 -27.05 9.76 -26.08
N ARG A 736 -26.45 8.57 -26.22
CA ARG A 736 -27.20 7.29 -26.27
C ARG A 736 -27.89 6.99 -24.95
N GLY A 737 -27.25 7.27 -23.82
CA GLY A 737 -27.76 7.01 -22.47
C GLY A 737 -29.10 7.71 -22.19
N LEU A 738 -29.37 8.86 -22.81
CA LEU A 738 -30.65 9.56 -22.70
C LEU A 738 -31.84 8.72 -23.21
N PHE A 739 -31.59 7.78 -24.11
CA PHE A 739 -32.62 6.93 -24.73
C PHE A 739 -32.56 5.47 -24.27
N THR A 740 -31.37 4.90 -24.04
CA THR A 740 -31.24 3.49 -23.64
C THR A 740 -31.52 3.25 -22.16
N GLN A 741 -31.02 4.11 -21.26
CA GLN A 741 -31.22 3.92 -19.82
C GLN A 741 -32.71 3.93 -19.40
N PRO A 742 -33.60 4.79 -19.95
CA PRO A 742 -35.04 4.66 -19.71
C PRO A 742 -35.63 3.32 -20.16
N ILE A 743 -35.15 2.74 -21.26
CA ILE A 743 -35.65 1.45 -21.81
C ILE A 743 -35.13 0.28 -20.97
N GLU A 744 -33.86 0.32 -20.57
CA GLU A 744 -33.22 -0.65 -19.68
C GLU A 744 -33.93 -0.64 -18.30
N GLY A 745 -34.05 0.53 -17.68
CA GLY A 745 -34.79 0.66 -16.42
C GLY A 745 -36.26 0.27 -16.53
N ALA A 746 -36.93 0.57 -17.66
CA ALA A 746 -38.32 0.13 -17.90
C ALA A 746 -38.45 -1.39 -17.95
N ARG A 747 -37.41 -2.09 -18.40
CA ARG A 747 -37.37 -3.56 -18.45
C ARG A 747 -37.17 -4.18 -17.07
N ASP A 748 -36.40 -3.52 -16.21
CA ASP A 748 -35.99 -4.06 -14.91
C ASP A 748 -36.98 -3.73 -13.77
N GLU A 749 -37.54 -2.52 -13.72
CA GLU A 749 -38.51 -2.09 -12.68
C GLU A 749 -39.79 -1.43 -13.23
N GLY A 750 -40.11 -1.61 -14.52
CA GLY A 750 -41.30 -1.00 -15.12
C GLY A 750 -41.26 0.52 -15.11
N ALA A 751 -42.41 1.18 -14.91
CA ALA A 751 -42.51 2.64 -14.96
C ALA A 751 -41.61 3.38 -13.96
N LEU A 752 -41.32 2.78 -12.79
CA LEU A 752 -40.40 3.37 -11.81
C LEU A 752 -38.94 3.34 -12.32
N GLY A 753 -38.54 2.21 -12.89
CA GLY A 753 -37.23 2.06 -13.50
C GLY A 753 -37.04 2.92 -14.74
N ALA A 754 -38.09 3.15 -15.52
CA ALA A 754 -38.06 4.08 -16.66
C ALA A 754 -37.69 5.51 -16.22
N VAL A 755 -38.26 5.99 -15.10
CA VAL A 755 -37.95 7.30 -14.51
C VAL A 755 -36.53 7.33 -13.93
N LYS A 756 -36.11 6.28 -13.20
CA LYS A 756 -34.72 6.13 -12.74
C LYS A 756 -33.73 6.15 -13.91
N GLY A 757 -34.04 5.44 -14.99
CA GLY A 757 -33.24 5.38 -16.21
C GLY A 757 -33.13 6.73 -16.92
N PHE A 758 -34.21 7.52 -16.97
CA PHE A 758 -34.14 8.90 -17.48
C PHE A 758 -33.28 9.82 -16.62
N ALA A 759 -33.34 9.68 -15.29
CA ALA A 759 -32.43 10.38 -14.38
C ALA A 759 -30.96 9.96 -14.62
N LYS A 760 -30.66 8.65 -14.73
CA LYS A 760 -29.32 8.16 -15.08
C LYS A 760 -28.83 8.68 -16.43
N GLY A 761 -29.69 8.69 -17.46
CA GLY A 761 -29.37 9.17 -18.81
C GLY A 761 -29.07 10.67 -18.87
N THR A 762 -29.85 11.49 -18.15
CA THR A 762 -29.63 12.95 -18.08
C THR A 762 -28.37 13.32 -17.30
N ILE A 763 -28.08 12.64 -16.18
CA ILE A 763 -26.82 12.81 -15.45
C ILE A 763 -25.63 12.32 -16.29
N GLY A 764 -25.79 11.21 -17.01
CA GLY A 764 -24.79 10.69 -17.96
C GLY A 764 -24.43 11.70 -19.05
N LEU A 765 -25.42 12.37 -19.65
CA LEU A 765 -25.18 13.45 -20.62
C LEU A 765 -24.41 14.63 -19.98
N ALA A 766 -24.82 15.05 -18.78
CA ALA A 766 -24.22 16.17 -18.05
C ALA A 766 -22.79 15.91 -17.52
N THR A 767 -22.28 14.67 -17.61
CA THR A 767 -20.98 14.25 -17.06
C THR A 767 -20.05 13.68 -18.14
N LYS A 768 -20.53 12.75 -18.95
CA LYS A 768 -19.76 12.08 -20.02
C LYS A 768 -19.37 13.04 -21.15
N VAL A 769 -20.23 14.01 -21.51
CA VAL A 769 -19.93 15.01 -22.56
C VAL A 769 -18.90 16.06 -22.11
N PRO A 770 -18.98 16.67 -20.92
CA PRO A 770 -17.90 17.51 -20.40
C PRO A 770 -16.56 16.77 -20.25
N SER A 771 -16.59 15.51 -19.80
CA SER A 771 -15.39 14.66 -19.76
C SER A 771 -14.78 14.46 -21.16
N ALA A 772 -15.60 14.13 -22.17
CA ALA A 772 -15.18 13.99 -23.56
C ALA A 772 -14.49 15.26 -24.08
N GLY A 773 -15.16 16.41 -23.95
CA GLY A 773 -14.67 17.69 -24.46
C GLY A 773 -13.37 18.16 -23.79
N LEU A 774 -13.29 18.08 -22.45
CA LEU A 774 -12.07 18.44 -21.71
C LEU A 774 -10.95 17.43 -21.96
N GLY A 775 -11.26 16.13 -21.98
CA GLY A 775 -10.30 15.05 -22.17
C GLY A 775 -9.58 15.11 -23.52
N LEU A 776 -10.27 15.51 -24.60
CA LEU A 776 -9.69 15.63 -25.94
C LEU A 776 -8.46 16.55 -25.96
N VAL A 777 -8.40 17.55 -25.08
CA VAL A 777 -7.23 18.44 -24.90
C VAL A 777 -6.36 17.97 -23.73
N ALA A 778 -6.96 17.65 -22.58
CA ALA A 778 -6.23 17.42 -21.35
C ALA A 778 -5.35 16.16 -21.36
N TYR A 779 -5.83 15.03 -21.91
CA TYR A 779 -5.02 13.80 -21.97
C TYR A 779 -3.77 13.93 -22.87
N PRO A 780 -3.83 14.54 -24.08
CA PRO A 780 -2.62 14.87 -24.85
C PRO A 780 -1.62 15.75 -24.08
N PHE A 781 -2.08 16.83 -23.45
CA PHE A 781 -1.22 17.74 -22.70
C PHE A 781 -0.58 17.06 -21.48
N HIS A 782 -1.33 16.21 -20.76
CA HIS A 782 -0.79 15.38 -19.69
C HIS A 782 0.27 14.40 -20.20
N GLY A 783 0.03 13.78 -21.36
CA GLY A 783 1.00 12.94 -22.04
C GLY A 783 2.28 13.68 -22.46
N ILE A 784 2.17 14.95 -22.87
CA ILE A 784 3.32 15.81 -23.18
C ILE A 784 4.11 16.13 -21.90
N ALA A 785 3.44 16.52 -20.81
CA ALA A 785 4.09 16.76 -19.51
C ALA A 785 4.87 15.53 -19.03
N LYS A 786 4.23 14.35 -19.03
CA LYS A 786 4.87 13.05 -18.72
C LYS A 786 6.07 12.75 -19.64
N SER A 787 5.99 13.13 -20.91
CA SER A 787 7.11 12.95 -21.86
C SER A 787 8.31 13.84 -21.48
N ILE A 788 8.06 15.11 -21.15
CA ILE A 788 9.10 16.06 -20.70
C ILE A 788 9.71 15.61 -19.37
N GLU A 789 8.88 15.24 -18.39
CA GLU A 789 9.34 14.69 -17.11
C GLU A 789 10.24 13.47 -17.30
N SER A 790 9.85 12.53 -18.17
CA SER A 790 10.64 11.32 -18.44
C SER A 790 12.00 11.58 -19.13
N ALA A 791 12.18 12.76 -19.73
CA ALA A 791 13.44 13.19 -20.33
C ALA A 791 14.35 13.88 -19.29
N VAL A 792 13.77 14.73 -18.44
CA VAL A 792 14.49 15.44 -17.36
C VAL A 792 14.90 14.47 -16.25
N ARG A 793 13.96 13.66 -15.75
CA ARG A 793 14.13 12.67 -14.68
C ARG A 793 14.71 11.36 -15.21
N SER A 794 15.97 11.44 -15.66
CA SER A 794 16.68 10.32 -16.31
C SER A 794 17.88 9.78 -15.51
N LYS A 795 18.16 10.32 -14.31
CA LYS A 795 19.30 9.96 -13.47
C LYS A 795 19.17 8.52 -12.97
N THR A 796 18.06 8.18 -12.33
CA THR A 796 17.80 6.85 -11.76
C THR A 796 17.82 5.79 -12.84
N ARG A 797 17.21 6.06 -14.00
CA ARG A 797 17.23 5.16 -15.16
C ARG A 797 18.66 4.85 -15.64
N LYS A 798 19.54 5.86 -15.69
CA LYS A 798 20.96 5.67 -16.06
C LYS A 798 21.71 4.84 -15.02
N ILE A 799 21.44 5.04 -13.72
CA ILE A 799 22.03 4.25 -12.64
C ILE A 799 21.63 2.77 -12.76
N ILE A 800 20.33 2.48 -12.95
CA ILE A 800 19.83 1.10 -13.15
C ILE A 800 20.46 0.46 -14.40
N VAL A 801 20.53 1.19 -15.52
CA VAL A 801 21.18 0.72 -16.77
C VAL A 801 22.63 0.33 -16.52
N ASN A 802 23.40 1.20 -15.85
CA ASN A 802 24.80 0.93 -15.55
C ASN A 802 24.98 -0.25 -14.59
N ALA A 803 24.14 -0.37 -13.56
CA ALA A 803 24.16 -1.50 -12.63
C ALA A 803 23.84 -2.83 -13.35
N ARG A 804 22.81 -2.86 -14.21
CA ARG A 804 22.46 -4.06 -15.01
C ARG A 804 23.58 -4.48 -15.98
N LEU A 805 24.37 -3.53 -16.50
CA LEU A 805 25.54 -3.82 -17.33
C LEU A 805 26.71 -4.37 -16.49
N ARG A 806 26.99 -3.82 -15.30
CA ARG A 806 28.01 -4.37 -14.37
C ARG A 806 27.68 -5.80 -13.93
N ASP A 807 26.41 -6.05 -13.61
CA ASP A 807 25.88 -7.37 -13.24
C ASP A 807 26.06 -8.37 -14.40
N GLY A 808 25.68 -7.98 -15.63
CA GLY A 808 25.92 -8.79 -16.84
C GLY A 808 27.39 -9.13 -17.09
N TYR A 809 28.29 -8.14 -16.95
CA TYR A 809 29.74 -8.35 -17.08
C TYR A 809 30.28 -9.35 -16.07
N ASN A 810 29.89 -9.23 -14.80
CA ASN A 810 30.34 -10.14 -13.74
C ASN A 810 29.86 -11.59 -13.98
N LEU A 811 28.58 -11.78 -14.32
CA LEU A 811 28.00 -13.09 -14.64
C LEU A 811 28.77 -13.79 -15.78
N THR A 812 29.07 -13.09 -16.87
CA THR A 812 29.82 -13.68 -18.00
C THR A 812 31.25 -14.09 -17.64
N ARG A 813 31.87 -13.44 -16.63
CA ARG A 813 33.24 -13.77 -16.19
C ARG A 813 33.30 -14.97 -15.24
N MET A 814 32.17 -15.37 -14.65
CA MET A 814 32.13 -16.37 -13.57
C MET A 814 31.30 -17.61 -13.89
N GLN A 815 30.33 -17.55 -14.82
CA GLN A 815 29.25 -18.55 -14.90
C GLN A 815 28.91 -19.06 -16.30
N VAL A 816 29.56 -18.60 -17.39
CA VAL A 816 29.17 -19.00 -18.76
C VAL A 816 30.33 -19.65 -19.51
N THR A 817 30.14 -20.90 -19.92
CA THR A 817 31.10 -21.69 -20.70
C THR A 817 31.21 -21.23 -22.16
N GLU A 818 32.30 -21.60 -22.85
CA GLU A 818 32.46 -21.27 -24.28
C GLU A 818 31.37 -21.91 -25.15
N GLU A 819 30.93 -23.13 -24.82
CA GLU A 819 29.84 -23.82 -25.52
C GLU A 819 28.50 -23.07 -25.41
N GLU A 820 28.16 -22.60 -24.20
CA GLU A 820 26.97 -21.76 -24.00
C GLU A 820 27.06 -20.43 -24.75
N GLN A 821 28.25 -19.80 -24.80
CA GLN A 821 28.46 -18.59 -25.59
C GLN A 821 28.22 -18.85 -27.09
N GLN A 822 28.76 -19.94 -27.64
CA GLN A 822 28.51 -20.34 -29.03
C GLN A 822 27.03 -20.63 -29.29
N TYR A 823 26.36 -21.33 -28.39
CA TYR A 823 24.91 -21.59 -28.47
C TYR A 823 24.08 -20.30 -28.52
N ILE A 824 24.38 -19.34 -27.63
CA ILE A 824 23.71 -18.03 -27.59
C ILE A 824 23.91 -17.27 -28.90
N LEU A 825 25.13 -17.28 -29.46
CA LEU A 825 25.44 -16.62 -30.74
C LEU A 825 24.70 -17.26 -31.91
N GLN A 826 24.67 -18.60 -31.99
CA GLN A 826 23.91 -19.33 -33.02
C GLN A 826 22.40 -19.05 -32.91
N ARG A 827 21.83 -19.15 -31.69
CA ARG A 827 20.41 -18.89 -31.41
C ARG A 827 20.02 -17.43 -31.60
N PHE A 828 20.95 -16.49 -31.45
CA PHE A 828 20.70 -15.09 -31.81
C PHE A 828 20.60 -14.92 -33.33
N ASN A 829 21.52 -15.52 -34.09
CA ASN A 829 21.52 -15.44 -35.56
C ASN A 829 20.26 -16.05 -36.21
N THR A 830 19.58 -17.01 -35.56
CA THR A 830 18.31 -17.58 -36.06
C THR A 830 17.06 -16.77 -35.69
N LEU A 831 17.19 -15.74 -34.84
CA LEU A 831 16.09 -14.94 -34.31
C LEU A 831 16.11 -13.46 -34.77
N ILE A 832 17.09 -13.07 -35.58
CA ILE A 832 17.25 -11.71 -36.15
C ILE A 832 16.77 -11.61 -37.60
#